data_AF-A0A8C4UE27-F1
#
_entry.id   AF-A0A8C4UE27-F1
#
_cell.length_a   1.000
_cell.length_b   1.000
_cell.length_c   1.000
_cell.angle_alpha   90.00
_cell.angle_beta   90.00
_cell.angle_gamma   90.00
#
_symmetry.space_group_name_H-M   'P 1'
#
loop_
_entity.id
_entity.type
_entity.pdbx_description
1 polymer ?
#
loop_
_entity_poly.entity_id
_entity_poly.type
_entity_poly.pdbx_seq_one_letter_code
_entity_poly.pdbx_strand_id
1 'polypeptide(L)'
;MRALGRLLLLLLVARVAGERGAPHDALACSQGLACRLLDTDVLCGTEPPGPGHGLSLSGLWLEPALRCAGPTACSPCLEARLGLALPPGSSGQPRRPSPSGIPRAQDGGEGEQWSPVDGAASSQPNITTLLLLSGHTYTSSRCVAVEVQAPLAPSLPGRPLGWVTFRCFEAPLGSELHVTAYTNSHGRQRLSQWQRVPDCSWPEAQAAVPQCQVPRLHISPGPKEVVVEVQGAAVGHSYTLRLYHNQSHSTSGPGRAVTASSPMNYSLPADEVLPCLCLQVWPETQDSLRATLCPFSHDTEAWERLWARSQLVLHAVGQVLTCSLSAPCDLPAELVPCWQPVPAGPCQALPGLQQPNVGQGPQDFGGLRPHPNLCVQVWSNGRVQLIQCLRDRALPGRPDDLLLLEPGGNTSLCVLEQGACMPLASFTSTGAGHPGLLERELRRDVAAGQCRQIWHTENSTGVVLWACPLHKYLRARWALAWMGVLLGASCLLLLLLLKKEDVKGWLKSLRAGYGSEGPLQGRRALLVHAVEPAAERAACALMAALRPLGLAVVAAPGGGSGVATWGPLPWLHAQHHRALCDGDTIILLLTPAAVAATHEWDARAGAGGPSPGPSHGAGPDEAPTVAPCEVFAAALSCAMPALVVGSGHYVVARLEASVPVVPPALQTAPAFALPSETGAFLRALAGPRQRRGWWPEPYVVAVAEGLQRAVGE
;
A
#
# COMPACT_ATOMS: atom_id res chain seq x y z
N MET A 1 26.76 -51.31 59.29
CA MET A 1 27.49 -52.42 58.65
C MET A 1 26.52 -53.14 57.72
N ARG A 2 26.60 -52.86 56.42
CA ARG A 2 27.38 -53.69 55.47
C ARG A 2 26.68 -55.03 55.21
N ALA A 3 25.64 -55.07 54.38
CA ALA A 3 25.20 -56.34 53.78
C ALA A 3 24.28 -56.24 52.55
N LEU A 4 23.63 -55.12 52.25
CA LEU A 4 22.65 -55.08 51.13
C LEU A 4 22.97 -54.13 49.97
N GLY A 5 23.99 -53.27 50.09
CA GLY A 5 24.43 -52.38 49.02
C GLY A 5 25.52 -52.94 48.09
N ARG A 6 25.87 -54.23 48.20
CA ARG A 6 26.98 -54.85 47.45
C ARG A 6 26.58 -55.88 46.40
N LEU A 7 25.31 -56.27 46.30
CA LEU A 7 24.87 -57.29 45.34
C LEU A 7 24.27 -56.73 44.04
N LEU A 8 23.87 -55.45 44.01
CA LEU A 8 23.38 -54.82 42.76
C LEU A 8 24.46 -54.06 41.99
N LEU A 9 25.68 -53.94 42.54
CA LEU A 9 26.80 -53.24 41.89
C LEU A 9 27.77 -54.18 41.15
N LEU A 10 27.50 -55.49 41.14
CA LEU A 10 28.40 -56.52 40.58
C LEU A 10 27.98 -57.05 39.20
N LEU A 11 26.94 -56.47 38.57
CA LEU A 11 26.53 -56.81 37.20
C LEU A 11 26.87 -55.74 36.14
N LEU A 12 27.57 -54.66 36.52
CA LEU A 12 27.90 -53.57 35.58
C LEU A 12 29.39 -53.23 35.45
N VAL A 13 30.30 -54.07 35.96
CA VAL A 13 31.74 -53.86 35.76
C VAL A 13 32.39 -55.14 35.24
N ALA A 14 32.21 -55.37 33.94
CA ALA A 14 33.06 -56.28 33.18
C ALA A 14 33.73 -55.50 32.04
N ARG A 15 34.93 -55.02 32.35
CA ARG A 15 36.04 -54.70 31.44
C ARG A 15 35.80 -53.67 30.33
N VAL A 16 36.02 -52.40 30.69
CA VAL A 16 36.67 -51.44 29.77
C VAL A 16 38.17 -51.54 30.01
N ALA A 17 38.90 -52.06 29.03
CA ALA A 17 40.35 -52.07 29.02
C ALA A 17 40.83 -51.26 27.80
N GLY A 18 41.28 -50.04 28.06
CA GLY A 18 42.20 -49.28 27.21
C GLY A 18 41.61 -48.65 25.95
N GLU A 19 40.79 -47.61 26.11
CA GLU A 19 40.47 -46.69 25.02
C GLU A 19 41.44 -45.48 25.05
N ARG A 20 42.30 -45.40 24.04
CA ARG A 20 42.85 -44.14 23.54
C ARG A 20 42.35 -43.97 22.11
N GLY A 21 41.07 -43.66 22.00
CA GLY A 21 40.41 -43.12 20.81
C GLY A 21 39.61 -41.90 21.25
N ALA A 22 39.34 -40.96 20.34
CA ALA A 22 38.54 -39.77 20.64
C ALA A 22 37.22 -40.15 21.35
N PRO A 23 36.67 -39.31 22.26
CA PRO A 23 35.73 -39.74 23.30
C PRO A 23 34.32 -40.17 22.83
N HIS A 24 34.08 -40.43 21.53
CA HIS A 24 32.73 -40.58 20.97
C HIS A 24 32.54 -41.63 19.85
N ASP A 25 33.58 -42.38 19.44
CA ASP A 25 33.38 -43.51 18.51
C ASP A 25 33.07 -44.79 19.31
N ALA A 26 31.89 -45.37 19.10
CA ALA A 26 31.45 -46.57 19.80
C ALA A 26 31.38 -47.77 18.85
N LEU A 27 31.93 -48.89 19.32
CA LEU A 27 31.91 -50.18 18.63
C LEU A 27 31.13 -51.19 19.46
N ALA A 28 30.10 -51.80 18.86
CA ALA A 28 29.28 -52.82 19.51
C ALA A 28 29.30 -54.13 18.73
N CYS A 29 29.41 -55.24 19.44
CA CYS A 29 29.43 -56.58 18.85
C CYS A 29 28.45 -57.54 19.49
N SER A 30 27.94 -58.47 18.70
CA SER A 30 27.01 -59.49 19.17
C SER A 30 27.65 -60.43 20.20
N GLN A 31 26.83 -61.03 21.05
CA GLN A 31 27.27 -61.97 22.08
C GLN A 31 28.12 -63.10 21.48
N GLY A 32 29.31 -63.32 22.03
CA GLY A 32 30.27 -64.32 21.55
C GLY A 32 31.36 -63.78 20.60
N LEU A 33 31.25 -62.53 20.12
CA LEU A 33 32.33 -61.84 19.39
C LEU A 33 33.02 -60.84 20.32
N ALA A 34 34.35 -60.78 20.25
CA ALA A 34 35.14 -59.73 20.90
C ALA A 34 35.67 -58.78 19.84
N CYS A 35 35.38 -57.49 19.97
CA CYS A 35 35.77 -56.48 18.99
C CYS A 35 36.56 -55.35 19.63
N ARG A 36 37.55 -54.86 18.90
CA ARG A 36 38.42 -53.77 19.34
C ARG A 36 38.58 -52.75 18.22
N LEU A 37 38.30 -51.49 18.54
CA LEU A 37 38.60 -50.37 17.67
C LEU A 37 40.11 -50.14 17.68
N LEU A 38 40.77 -50.25 16.53
CA LEU A 38 42.22 -50.12 16.43
C LEU A 38 42.62 -48.68 16.15
N ASP A 39 41.99 -48.06 15.16
CA ASP A 39 42.25 -46.67 14.75
C ASP A 39 41.02 -46.12 14.00
N THR A 40 40.78 -44.82 14.15
CA THR A 40 39.58 -44.12 13.67
C THR A 40 39.80 -43.29 12.41
N ASP A 41 41.06 -43.07 12.01
CA ASP A 41 41.41 -42.22 10.86
C ASP A 41 42.59 -42.80 10.05
N VAL A 42 42.44 -44.04 9.59
CA VAL A 42 43.42 -44.74 8.74
C VAL A 42 43.36 -44.17 7.31
N LEU A 43 44.44 -44.31 6.53
CA LEU A 43 44.41 -43.94 5.11
C LEU A 43 43.43 -44.82 4.32
N CYS A 44 42.41 -44.17 3.75
CA CYS A 44 41.44 -44.82 2.87
C CYS A 44 42.14 -45.38 1.62
N GLY A 45 42.25 -46.72 1.54
CA GLY A 45 42.88 -47.41 0.42
C GLY A 45 44.02 -48.37 0.82
N THR A 46 44.46 -48.37 2.07
CA THR A 46 45.35 -49.42 2.57
C THR A 46 44.52 -50.67 2.89
N GLU A 47 44.33 -51.54 1.91
CA GLU A 47 43.75 -52.86 2.15
C GLU A 47 44.57 -53.59 3.23
N PRO A 48 43.93 -54.28 4.19
CA PRO A 48 44.65 -54.92 5.28
C PRO A 48 45.60 -56.00 4.73
N PRO A 49 46.92 -55.93 5.03
CA PRO A 49 47.87 -56.90 4.51
C PRO A 49 47.75 -58.25 5.23
N GLY A 50 47.55 -59.32 4.46
CA GLY A 50 47.80 -60.70 4.90
C GLY A 50 46.82 -61.73 4.35
N PRO A 51 47.28 -62.97 4.02
CA PRO A 51 46.40 -64.10 3.74
C PRO A 51 45.93 -64.69 5.07
N GLY A 52 44.75 -64.28 5.54
CA GLY A 52 44.17 -64.78 6.79
C GLY A 52 43.05 -65.77 6.51
N HIS A 53 43.03 -66.89 7.24
CA HIS A 53 41.81 -67.69 7.46
C HIS A 53 40.82 -66.88 8.33
N GLY A 54 40.41 -65.70 7.85
CA GLY A 54 39.54 -64.75 8.53
C GLY A 54 38.06 -64.96 8.18
N LEU A 55 37.20 -64.25 8.89
CA LEU A 55 35.75 -64.22 8.68
C LEU A 55 35.43 -63.49 7.36
N SER A 56 34.43 -63.99 6.65
CA SER A 56 33.88 -63.34 5.44
C SER A 56 32.72 -62.41 5.79
N LEU A 57 32.50 -61.37 4.98
CA LEU A 57 31.34 -60.49 5.13
C LEU A 57 30.08 -61.14 4.58
N SER A 58 28.99 -61.13 5.34
CA SER A 58 27.68 -61.62 4.89
C SER A 58 26.73 -60.50 4.43
N GLY A 59 26.86 -59.30 5.00
CA GLY A 59 26.09 -58.14 4.58
C GLY A 59 26.54 -56.84 5.25
N LEU A 60 26.07 -55.72 4.71
CA LEU A 60 26.28 -54.35 5.20
C LEU A 60 24.91 -53.65 5.23
N TRP A 61 24.58 -53.02 6.36
CA TRP A 61 23.37 -52.22 6.55
C TRP A 61 23.78 -50.88 7.15
N LEU A 62 23.16 -49.82 6.63
CA LEU A 62 23.39 -48.45 7.07
C LEU A 62 22.09 -47.89 7.65
N GLU A 63 22.14 -47.43 8.90
CA GLU A 63 20.98 -46.85 9.59
C GLU A 63 21.28 -45.39 9.99
N PRO A 64 20.35 -44.45 9.77
CA PRO A 64 20.48 -43.09 10.28
C PRO A 64 20.50 -43.05 11.80
N ALA A 65 21.45 -42.31 12.36
CA ALA A 65 21.59 -42.10 13.79
C ALA A 65 22.00 -40.66 14.09
N LEU A 66 21.84 -40.25 15.35
CA LEU A 66 22.30 -38.97 15.86
C LEU A 66 23.38 -39.20 16.90
N ARG A 67 24.49 -38.48 16.74
CA ARG A 67 25.59 -38.46 17.69
C ARG A 67 25.52 -37.18 18.51
N CYS A 68 25.19 -37.30 19.79
CA CYS A 68 25.04 -36.17 20.69
C CYS A 68 26.18 -36.13 21.72
N ALA A 69 26.94 -35.05 21.75
CA ALA A 69 27.89 -34.76 22.84
C ALA A 69 27.21 -34.09 24.06
N GLY A 70 25.94 -33.68 23.90
CA GLY A 70 25.09 -33.06 24.92
C GLY A 70 23.67 -32.81 24.35
N PRO A 71 22.79 -32.10 25.08
CA PRO A 71 21.41 -31.89 24.66
C PRO A 71 21.24 -30.99 23.41
N THR A 72 22.25 -30.19 23.07
CA THR A 72 22.20 -29.20 21.97
C THR A 72 23.30 -29.39 20.92
N ALA A 73 24.15 -30.41 21.07
CA ALA A 73 25.30 -30.67 20.21
C ALA A 73 25.18 -32.06 19.59
N CYS A 74 24.21 -32.22 18.70
CA CYS A 74 23.97 -33.46 17.96
C CYS A 74 24.34 -33.30 16.49
N SER A 75 25.15 -34.23 15.97
CA SER A 75 25.46 -34.35 14.55
C SER A 75 24.76 -35.58 13.95
N PRO A 76 24.21 -35.48 12.72
CA PRO A 76 23.68 -36.63 12.01
C PRO A 76 24.81 -37.51 11.49
N CYS A 77 24.58 -38.81 11.53
CA CYS A 77 25.56 -39.78 11.10
C CYS A 77 24.88 -41.08 10.62
N LEU A 78 25.67 -41.93 9.96
CA LEU A 78 25.25 -43.26 9.56
C LEU A 78 25.94 -44.32 10.41
N GLU A 79 25.13 -45.12 11.08
CA GLU A 79 25.54 -46.32 11.80
C GLU A 79 25.74 -47.46 10.81
N ALA A 80 26.92 -48.07 10.82
CA ALA A 80 27.25 -49.17 9.93
C ALA A 80 27.19 -50.50 10.69
N ARG A 81 26.26 -51.36 10.29
CA ARG A 81 26.11 -52.72 10.82
C ARG A 81 26.59 -53.73 9.81
N LEU A 82 27.52 -54.60 10.21
CA LEU A 82 28.19 -55.57 9.36
C LEU A 82 27.94 -56.98 9.85
N GLY A 83 27.54 -57.85 8.94
CA GLY A 83 27.39 -59.27 9.18
C GLY A 83 28.68 -60.02 8.91
N LEU A 84 29.04 -60.90 9.84
CA LEU A 84 30.20 -61.78 9.69
C LEU A 84 29.74 -63.23 9.53
N ALA A 85 30.42 -63.99 8.69
CA ALA A 85 30.18 -65.41 8.47
C ALA A 85 31.50 -66.18 8.31
N LEU A 86 31.44 -67.50 8.43
CA LEU A 86 32.58 -68.36 8.10
C LEU A 86 32.72 -68.48 6.58
N PRO A 87 33.94 -68.37 6.02
CA PRO A 87 34.16 -68.52 4.59
C PRO A 87 33.79 -69.93 4.12
N PRO A 88 33.19 -70.07 2.92
CA PRO A 88 32.85 -71.37 2.36
C PRO A 88 34.13 -72.15 2.02
N GLY A 89 34.34 -73.31 2.66
CA GLY A 89 35.48 -74.21 2.37
C GLY A 89 36.38 -74.55 3.55
N SER A 90 36.14 -74.02 4.76
CA SER A 90 36.88 -74.42 5.98
C SER A 90 36.39 -75.73 6.59
N SER A 91 36.13 -76.76 5.77
CA SER A 91 35.95 -78.11 6.30
C SER A 91 37.31 -78.61 6.79
N GLY A 92 37.50 -78.64 8.11
CA GLY A 92 38.63 -79.29 8.73
C GLY A 92 38.63 -80.78 8.40
N GLN A 93 39.37 -81.16 7.37
CA GLN A 93 39.74 -82.55 7.14
C GLN A 93 41.26 -82.59 7.08
N PRO A 94 41.94 -83.34 7.98
CA PRO A 94 43.39 -83.45 7.94
C PRO A 94 43.75 -84.19 6.64
N ARG A 95 44.20 -83.44 5.63
CA ARG A 95 44.74 -84.04 4.41
C ARG A 95 46.02 -84.77 4.78
N ARG A 96 45.94 -86.10 4.80
CA ARG A 96 47.10 -87.01 4.82
C ARG A 96 48.05 -86.61 3.68
N PRO A 97 49.37 -86.53 3.90
CA PRO A 97 50.31 -86.30 2.82
C PRO A 97 50.42 -87.57 1.95
N SER A 98 50.15 -87.45 0.65
CA SER A 98 50.53 -88.46 -0.35
C SER A 98 51.98 -88.25 -0.81
N PRO A 99 52.76 -89.32 -1.03
CA PRO A 99 54.20 -89.23 -1.24
C PRO A 99 54.55 -89.06 -2.73
N SER A 100 55.67 -88.38 -3.01
CA SER A 100 56.35 -88.40 -4.31
C SER A 100 57.85 -88.23 -4.08
N GLY A 101 58.66 -89.16 -4.64
CA GLY A 101 60.08 -89.42 -4.38
C GLY A 101 61.05 -88.28 -4.71
N ILE A 102 62.36 -88.35 -4.45
CA ILE A 102 63.32 -89.46 -4.72
C ILE A 102 64.54 -89.39 -3.73
N PRO A 103 65.63 -90.21 -3.82
CA PRO A 103 66.03 -91.17 -2.80
C PRO A 103 67.37 -90.83 -2.08
N ARG A 104 67.62 -91.38 -0.89
CA ARG A 104 69.01 -91.72 -0.47
C ARG A 104 69.08 -92.66 0.74
N ALA A 105 69.82 -93.75 0.49
CA ALA A 105 70.76 -94.48 1.35
C ALA A 105 70.39 -94.85 2.81
N GLN A 106 70.16 -96.15 2.97
CA GLN A 106 70.64 -97.12 3.98
C GLN A 106 71.06 -96.71 5.41
N ASP A 107 70.83 -97.70 6.28
CA ASP A 107 71.19 -97.90 7.69
C ASP A 107 70.19 -97.28 8.69
N GLY A 108 69.55 -98.00 9.60
CA GLY A 108 69.76 -99.33 10.17
C GLY A 108 69.41 -99.22 11.66
N GLY A 109 68.70 -100.20 12.23
CA GLY A 109 68.65 -100.38 13.69
C GLY A 109 67.31 -100.10 14.39
N GLU A 110 67.02 -101.01 15.32
CA GLU A 110 65.78 -101.33 16.01
C GLU A 110 65.40 -100.41 17.21
N GLY A 111 64.15 -100.57 17.66
CA GLY A 111 63.69 -100.34 19.04
C GLY A 111 63.36 -98.89 19.39
N GLU A 112 62.38 -98.54 20.21
CA GLU A 112 61.37 -99.26 20.97
C GLU A 112 60.50 -98.15 21.61
N GLN A 113 59.26 -98.48 21.96
CA GLN A 113 58.53 -97.91 23.10
C GLN A 113 58.12 -96.42 23.08
N TRP A 114 56.84 -96.16 22.79
CA TRP A 114 56.12 -94.98 23.32
C TRP A 114 55.07 -95.45 24.32
N SER A 115 55.32 -95.15 25.60
CA SER A 115 54.28 -95.14 26.64
C SER A 115 53.59 -93.77 26.66
N PRO A 116 52.29 -93.71 27.02
CA PRO A 116 51.48 -92.52 26.87
C PRO A 116 51.53 -91.62 28.12
N VAL A 117 50.92 -90.45 27.94
CA VAL A 117 50.40 -89.49 28.93
C VAL A 117 51.27 -88.23 29.10
N ASP A 118 50.77 -87.10 28.58
CA ASP A 118 50.29 -86.03 29.44
C ASP A 118 49.36 -85.06 28.69
N GLY A 119 48.35 -84.58 29.43
CA GLY A 119 47.21 -83.84 28.91
C GLY A 119 47.53 -82.44 28.37
N ALA A 120 46.80 -82.05 27.34
CA ALA A 120 46.59 -80.66 27.00
C ALA A 120 45.11 -80.45 26.74
N ALA A 121 44.48 -79.65 27.60
CA ALA A 121 43.17 -79.08 27.34
C ALA A 121 43.21 -78.37 25.97
N SER A 122 42.41 -78.87 25.04
CA SER A 122 42.28 -78.30 23.70
C SER A 122 41.69 -76.89 23.80
N SER A 123 42.56 -75.87 23.79
CA SER A 123 42.15 -74.49 23.58
C SER A 123 41.58 -74.38 22.17
N GLN A 124 40.28 -74.13 22.05
CA GLN A 124 39.65 -73.86 20.76
C GLN A 124 40.39 -72.68 20.09
N PRO A 125 40.80 -72.79 18.82
CA PRO A 125 41.45 -71.67 18.14
C PRO A 125 40.44 -70.54 17.92
N ASN A 126 40.78 -69.31 18.33
CA ASN A 126 40.01 -68.12 17.99
C ASN A 126 40.46 -67.60 16.62
N ILE A 127 39.53 -67.34 15.70
CA ILE A 127 39.84 -66.64 14.45
C ILE A 127 39.81 -65.14 14.71
N THR A 128 40.86 -64.45 14.29
CA THR A 128 40.96 -62.98 14.32
C THR A 128 40.86 -62.44 12.89
N THR A 129 40.04 -61.41 12.70
CA THR A 129 39.78 -60.76 11.40
C THR A 129 39.97 -59.26 11.55
N LEU A 130 40.67 -58.65 10.59
CA LEU A 130 40.78 -57.21 10.50
C LEU A 130 39.72 -56.69 9.51
N LEU A 131 38.90 -55.75 9.97
CA LEU A 131 37.90 -55.04 9.19
C LEU A 131 38.38 -53.61 8.95
N LEU A 132 38.27 -53.13 7.72
CA LEU A 132 38.42 -51.72 7.40
C LEU A 132 37.09 -51.19 6.87
N LEU A 133 36.55 -50.16 7.51
CA LEU A 133 35.35 -49.46 7.09
C LEU A 133 35.76 -48.10 6.52
N SER A 134 35.24 -47.74 5.36
CA SER A 134 35.47 -46.43 4.77
C SER A 134 34.15 -45.75 4.42
N GLY A 135 33.96 -44.52 4.88
CA GLY A 135 32.84 -43.67 4.51
C GLY A 135 33.33 -42.52 3.65
N HIS A 136 32.74 -42.35 2.46
CA HIS A 136 33.09 -41.28 1.53
C HIS A 136 31.84 -40.43 1.24
N THR A 137 31.94 -39.13 1.50
CA THR A 137 31.01 -38.10 0.98
C THR A 137 31.67 -37.40 -0.22
N TYR A 138 30.98 -36.44 -0.82
CA TYR A 138 31.55 -35.59 -1.87
C TYR A 138 32.71 -34.70 -1.40
N THR A 139 32.79 -34.41 -0.09
CA THR A 139 33.72 -33.41 0.47
C THR A 139 34.68 -33.97 1.52
N SER A 140 34.44 -35.19 2.01
CA SER A 140 35.24 -35.81 3.08
C SER A 140 35.27 -37.33 2.94
N SER A 141 36.39 -37.95 3.31
CA SER A 141 36.51 -39.40 3.47
C SER A 141 37.04 -39.72 4.87
N ARG A 142 36.51 -40.80 5.48
CA ARG A 142 36.91 -41.28 6.80
C ARG A 142 37.05 -42.80 6.79
N CYS A 143 38.11 -43.32 7.39
CA CYS A 143 38.37 -44.76 7.43
C CYS A 143 38.75 -45.26 8.82
N VAL A 144 38.14 -46.37 9.21
CA VAL A 144 38.19 -46.92 10.56
C VAL A 144 38.62 -48.39 10.50
N ALA A 145 39.61 -48.76 11.30
CA ALA A 145 40.10 -50.13 11.41
C ALA A 145 39.59 -50.80 12.70
N VAL A 146 39.05 -52.01 12.54
CA VAL A 146 38.43 -52.79 13.62
C VAL A 146 39.01 -54.20 13.61
N GLU A 147 39.41 -54.68 14.78
CA GLU A 147 39.79 -56.08 15.01
C GLU A 147 38.60 -56.85 15.60
N VAL A 148 38.32 -58.03 15.06
CA VAL A 148 37.24 -58.90 15.53
C VAL A 148 37.77 -60.31 15.80
N GLN A 149 37.48 -60.84 16.98
CA GLN A 149 37.83 -62.17 17.42
C GLN A 149 36.57 -63.01 17.63
N ALA A 150 36.53 -64.20 17.03
CA ALA A 150 35.42 -65.15 17.14
C ALA A 150 35.91 -66.53 17.59
N PRO A 151 35.20 -67.20 18.52
CA PRO A 151 35.51 -68.57 18.93
C PRO A 151 35.07 -69.57 17.85
N LEU A 152 35.93 -70.55 17.51
CA LEU A 152 35.55 -71.64 16.58
C LEU A 152 34.71 -72.69 17.31
N ALA A 153 33.39 -72.47 17.33
CA ALA A 153 32.44 -73.55 17.56
C ALA A 153 32.18 -74.29 16.23
N PRO A 154 31.86 -75.60 16.25
CA PRO A 154 31.48 -76.36 15.04
C PRO A 154 30.16 -75.80 14.50
N SER A 155 30.25 -74.78 13.66
CA SER A 155 29.14 -74.12 13.01
C SER A 155 29.20 -74.36 11.51
N LEU A 156 28.02 -74.53 10.91
CA LEU A 156 27.89 -74.83 9.47
C LEU A 156 28.48 -73.69 8.63
N PRO A 157 29.24 -73.99 7.56
CA PRO A 157 29.78 -73.00 6.63
C PRO A 157 28.65 -72.12 6.07
N GLY A 158 28.87 -70.80 5.98
CA GLY A 158 27.90 -69.85 5.41
C GLY A 158 26.78 -69.36 6.35
N ARG A 159 26.73 -69.80 7.61
CA ARG A 159 25.84 -69.16 8.62
C ARG A 159 26.43 -67.86 9.16
N PRO A 160 25.61 -66.83 9.42
CA PRO A 160 26.07 -65.60 10.06
C PRO A 160 26.48 -65.90 11.52
N LEU A 161 27.72 -65.55 11.87
CA LEU A 161 28.28 -65.68 13.22
C LEU A 161 27.79 -64.57 14.15
N GLY A 162 27.51 -63.39 13.60
CA GLY A 162 27.15 -62.23 14.40
C GLY A 162 27.29 -60.92 13.65
N TRP A 163 27.17 -59.84 14.42
CA TRP A 163 27.14 -58.47 13.92
C TRP A 163 28.21 -57.62 14.58
N VAL A 164 28.83 -56.74 13.79
CA VAL A 164 29.68 -55.65 14.25
C VAL A 164 29.00 -54.35 13.88
N THR A 165 28.85 -53.44 14.84
CA THR A 165 28.14 -52.18 14.65
C THR A 165 29.08 -51.04 15.00
N PHE A 166 29.33 -50.16 14.04
CA PHE A 166 30.14 -48.96 14.21
C PHE A 166 29.25 -47.72 14.26
N ARG A 167 29.37 -46.95 15.34
CA ARG A 167 28.61 -45.72 15.60
C ARG A 167 29.58 -44.53 15.70
N CYS A 168 29.75 -43.71 14.67
CA CYS A 168 29.09 -43.67 13.36
C CYS A 168 29.93 -42.82 12.38
N PHE A 169 29.57 -42.83 11.08
CA PHE A 169 30.15 -41.93 10.08
C PHE A 169 29.36 -40.62 10.02
N GLU A 170 29.95 -39.53 10.49
CA GLU A 170 29.33 -38.20 10.48
C GLU A 170 29.15 -37.68 9.04
N ALA A 171 27.97 -37.17 8.73
CA ALA A 171 27.64 -36.65 7.41
C ALA A 171 26.52 -35.59 7.50
N PRO A 172 26.56 -34.51 6.70
CA PRO A 172 25.55 -33.47 6.76
C PRO A 172 24.17 -33.98 6.32
N LEU A 173 23.11 -33.30 6.79
CA LEU A 173 21.72 -33.63 6.46
C LEU A 173 21.49 -33.62 4.94
N GLY A 174 20.72 -34.57 4.43
CA GLY A 174 20.43 -34.69 3.00
C GLY A 174 21.59 -35.15 2.11
N SER A 175 22.80 -35.32 2.66
CA SER A 175 23.97 -35.78 1.91
C SER A 175 23.95 -37.30 1.67
N GLU A 176 24.66 -37.73 0.64
CA GLU A 176 24.80 -39.14 0.29
C GLU A 176 26.19 -39.64 0.69
N LEU A 177 26.22 -40.75 1.46
CA LEU A 177 27.45 -41.37 1.93
C LEU A 177 27.61 -42.75 1.30
N HIS A 178 28.80 -43.01 0.76
CA HIS A 178 29.21 -44.32 0.31
C HIS A 178 30.04 -45.00 1.38
N VAL A 179 29.50 -46.06 1.98
CA VAL A 179 30.24 -46.86 2.96
C VAL A 179 30.71 -48.15 2.33
N THR A 180 32.00 -48.45 2.44
CA THR A 180 32.58 -49.71 1.99
C THR A 180 33.33 -50.42 3.10
N ALA A 181 33.24 -51.75 3.08
CA ALA A 181 33.80 -52.62 4.09
C ALA A 181 34.74 -53.65 3.46
N TYR A 182 35.93 -53.77 4.04
CA TYR A 182 36.99 -54.67 3.60
C TYR A 182 37.34 -55.66 4.71
N THR A 183 37.77 -56.86 4.31
CA THR A 183 38.27 -57.92 5.21
C THR A 183 39.54 -58.53 4.66
N ASN A 184 40.34 -59.14 5.55
CA ASN A 184 41.55 -59.86 5.20
C ASN A 184 41.33 -61.36 4.83
N SER A 185 40.10 -61.75 4.47
CA SER A 185 39.75 -63.13 4.10
C SER A 185 40.19 -63.51 2.67
N HIS A 186 40.47 -64.80 2.43
CA HIS A 186 40.74 -65.34 1.09
C HIS A 186 39.55 -65.12 0.15
N GLY A 187 39.74 -64.35 -0.93
CA GLY A 187 38.71 -64.10 -1.94
C GLY A 187 38.25 -62.64 -2.08
N ARG A 188 38.85 -61.68 -1.34
CA ARG A 188 38.61 -60.22 -1.48
C ARG A 188 37.11 -59.87 -1.58
N GLN A 189 36.33 -60.33 -0.60
CA GLN A 189 34.92 -59.96 -0.54
C GLN A 189 34.79 -58.54 0.05
N ARG A 190 34.43 -57.58 -0.82
CA ARG A 190 34.08 -56.20 -0.46
C ARG A 190 32.57 -56.03 -0.45
N LEU A 191 32.05 -55.32 0.54
CA LEU A 191 30.66 -54.87 0.54
C LEU A 191 30.63 -53.35 0.50
N SER A 192 29.71 -52.79 -0.29
CA SER A 192 29.57 -51.36 -0.46
C SER A 192 28.10 -51.00 -0.57
N GLN A 193 27.69 -49.94 0.12
CA GLN A 193 26.32 -49.45 0.08
C GLN A 193 26.31 -47.92 0.09
N TRP A 194 25.43 -47.34 -0.72
CA TRP A 194 25.11 -45.92 -0.70
C TRP A 194 23.89 -45.70 0.18
N GLN A 195 23.94 -44.67 1.03
CA GLN A 195 22.82 -44.29 1.87
C GLN A 195 22.77 -42.76 1.99
N ARG A 196 21.56 -42.21 1.83
CA ARG A 196 21.30 -40.79 2.07
C ARG A 196 20.98 -40.57 3.54
N VAL A 197 21.62 -39.57 4.14
CA VAL A 197 21.28 -39.05 5.46
C VAL A 197 19.94 -38.31 5.35
N PRO A 198 18.94 -38.60 6.20
CA PRO A 198 17.69 -37.87 6.20
C PRO A 198 17.90 -36.35 6.29
N ASP A 199 16.99 -35.60 5.68
CA ASP A 199 16.96 -34.14 5.82
C ASP A 199 16.25 -33.74 7.13
N CYS A 200 16.03 -32.43 7.33
CA CYS A 200 15.28 -31.94 8.49
C CYS A 200 13.80 -32.33 8.50
N SER A 201 13.29 -33.16 7.57
CA SER A 201 11.97 -33.79 7.72
C SER A 201 11.99 -34.92 8.76
N TRP A 202 13.17 -35.40 9.16
CA TRP A 202 13.35 -36.46 10.15
C TRP A 202 13.06 -35.96 11.59
N PRO A 203 12.07 -36.52 12.31
CA PRO A 203 11.63 -36.00 13.62
C PRO A 203 12.73 -35.93 14.68
N GLU A 204 13.61 -36.93 14.71
CA GLU A 204 14.72 -37.00 15.65
C GLU A 204 15.73 -35.88 15.39
N ALA A 205 16.01 -35.55 14.12
CA ALA A 205 16.86 -34.43 13.76
C ALA A 205 16.20 -33.08 14.09
N GLN A 206 14.89 -32.93 13.90
CA GLN A 206 14.15 -31.73 14.30
C GLN A 206 14.24 -31.45 15.80
N ALA A 207 14.23 -32.51 16.62
CA ALA A 207 14.31 -32.36 18.08
C ALA A 207 15.72 -32.03 18.58
N ALA A 208 16.76 -32.56 17.94
CA ALA A 208 18.11 -32.59 18.51
C ALA A 208 19.17 -31.78 17.73
N VAL A 209 18.96 -31.48 16.45
CA VAL A 209 19.93 -30.79 15.60
C VAL A 209 19.56 -29.30 15.48
N PRO A 210 20.42 -28.36 15.92
CA PRO A 210 20.12 -26.93 15.90
C PRO A 210 19.77 -26.38 14.50
N GLN A 211 20.38 -26.90 13.43
CA GLN A 211 20.11 -26.50 12.05
C GLN A 211 18.66 -26.83 11.60
N CYS A 212 18.02 -27.81 12.24
CA CYS A 212 16.64 -28.22 11.96
C CYS A 212 15.61 -27.57 12.90
N GLN A 213 16.05 -26.91 13.97
CA GLN A 213 15.19 -26.24 14.94
C GLN A 213 14.77 -24.86 14.42
N VAL A 214 13.95 -24.85 13.37
CA VAL A 214 13.46 -23.61 12.76
C VAL A 214 12.34 -23.01 13.60
N PRO A 215 12.44 -21.73 14.03
CA PRO A 215 11.38 -21.06 14.76
C PRO A 215 10.08 -20.99 13.94
N ARG A 216 8.95 -21.08 14.63
CA ARG A 216 7.62 -20.94 14.03
C ARG A 216 7.14 -19.50 14.18
N LEU A 217 6.46 -19.00 13.15
CA LEU A 217 5.82 -17.69 13.16
C LEU A 217 4.34 -17.85 13.46
N HIS A 218 3.86 -17.15 14.49
CA HIS A 218 2.44 -17.00 14.78
C HIS A 218 2.04 -15.54 14.65
N ILE A 219 0.86 -15.29 14.11
CA ILE A 219 0.40 -13.93 13.79
C ILE A 219 -0.92 -13.73 14.49
N SER A 220 -0.96 -12.73 15.36
CA SER A 220 -2.15 -12.29 16.06
C SER A 220 -2.60 -10.95 15.48
N PRO A 221 -3.76 -10.91 14.77
CA PRO A 221 -4.29 -9.67 14.24
C PRO A 221 -4.84 -8.81 15.39
N GLY A 222 -4.34 -7.57 15.49
CA GLY A 222 -4.89 -6.54 16.37
C GLY A 222 -5.58 -5.43 15.57
N PRO A 223 -6.38 -4.56 16.22
CA PRO A 223 -7.19 -3.54 15.53
C PRO A 223 -6.38 -2.40 14.91
N LYS A 224 -5.13 -2.17 15.34
CA LYS A 224 -4.23 -1.12 14.82
C LYS A 224 -2.87 -1.64 14.39
N GLU A 225 -2.46 -2.76 14.97
CA GLU A 225 -1.17 -3.38 14.75
C GLU A 225 -1.35 -4.88 14.68
N VAL A 226 -0.56 -5.53 13.84
CA VAL A 226 -0.46 -6.98 13.76
C VAL A 226 0.77 -7.41 14.55
N VAL A 227 0.60 -8.34 15.48
CA VAL A 227 1.72 -8.83 16.30
C VAL A 227 2.21 -10.15 15.72
N VAL A 228 3.51 -10.22 15.47
CA VAL A 228 4.22 -11.41 15.01
C VAL A 228 4.97 -11.99 16.20
N GLU A 229 4.55 -13.18 16.61
CA GLU A 229 5.16 -13.93 17.69
C GLU A 229 6.08 -15.02 17.10
N VAL A 230 7.31 -15.09 17.60
CA VAL A 230 8.26 -16.13 17.23
C VAL A 230 8.26 -17.21 18.31
N GLN A 231 7.76 -18.40 17.97
CA GLN A 231 7.63 -19.55 18.87
C GLN A 231 8.69 -20.62 18.57
N GLY A 232 9.11 -21.36 19.59
CA GLY A 232 10.06 -22.47 19.43
C GLY A 232 11.53 -22.03 19.29
N ALA A 233 11.86 -20.78 19.61
CA ALA A 233 13.25 -20.34 19.71
C ALA A 233 13.94 -21.00 20.92
N ALA A 234 15.03 -21.72 20.68
CA ALA A 234 15.83 -22.32 21.74
C ALA A 234 16.46 -21.24 22.63
N VAL A 235 16.34 -21.40 23.96
CA VAL A 235 16.88 -20.44 24.94
C VAL A 235 18.39 -20.31 24.74
N GLY A 236 18.88 -19.07 24.59
CA GLY A 236 20.30 -18.76 24.41
C GLY A 236 20.81 -18.75 22.95
N HIS A 237 19.96 -18.99 21.96
CA HIS A 237 20.31 -18.86 20.54
C HIS A 237 19.65 -17.62 19.94
N SER A 238 20.40 -16.87 19.12
CA SER A 238 19.87 -15.75 18.35
C SER A 238 19.18 -16.22 17.07
N TYR A 239 18.09 -15.56 16.71
CA TYR A 239 17.38 -15.75 15.45
C TYR A 239 17.18 -14.41 14.75
N THR A 240 17.01 -14.46 13.44
CA THR A 240 16.75 -13.28 12.60
C THR A 240 15.40 -13.41 11.92
N LEU A 241 14.57 -12.38 12.08
CA LEU A 241 13.30 -12.18 11.40
C LEU A 241 13.49 -11.12 10.31
N ARG A 242 13.21 -11.49 9.05
CA ARG A 242 13.22 -10.60 7.90
C ARG A 242 11.81 -10.39 7.36
N LEU A 243 11.45 -9.14 7.18
CA LEU A 243 10.22 -8.70 6.54
C LEU A 243 10.55 -8.16 5.16
N TYR A 244 9.87 -8.66 4.14
CA TYR A 244 10.10 -8.24 2.76
C TYR A 244 8.82 -8.31 1.93
N HIS A 245 8.78 -7.52 0.87
CA HIS A 245 7.73 -7.59 -0.14
C HIS A 245 8.15 -8.57 -1.23
N ASN A 246 7.33 -9.60 -1.44
CA ASN A 246 7.53 -10.58 -2.50
C ASN A 246 7.00 -10.00 -3.82
N GLN A 247 7.91 -9.50 -4.65
CA GLN A 247 7.62 -8.92 -5.95
C GLN A 247 8.43 -9.64 -7.03
N SER A 248 7.85 -9.79 -8.21
CA SER A 248 8.48 -10.44 -9.37
C SER A 248 9.47 -9.54 -10.11
N HIS A 249 9.28 -8.21 -10.04
CA HIS A 249 10.03 -7.24 -10.87
C HIS A 249 11.12 -6.45 -10.12
N SER A 250 11.15 -6.47 -8.80
CA SER A 250 12.28 -5.91 -8.03
C SER A 250 13.16 -7.04 -7.52
N THR A 251 14.49 -6.84 -7.55
CA THR A 251 15.37 -7.59 -6.66
C THR A 251 14.86 -7.30 -5.26
N SER A 252 14.14 -8.28 -4.67
CA SER A 252 13.50 -8.16 -3.37
C SER A 252 14.44 -7.36 -2.47
N GLY A 253 14.04 -6.11 -2.17
CA GLY A 253 14.92 -5.17 -1.48
C GLY A 253 15.48 -5.81 -0.22
N PRO A 254 16.53 -5.25 0.39
CA PRO A 254 17.17 -5.87 1.56
C PRO A 254 16.16 -6.22 2.66
N GLY A 255 14.99 -5.58 2.67
CA GLY A 255 13.93 -5.84 3.61
C GLY A 255 14.35 -5.33 4.98
N ARG A 256 13.46 -5.39 5.95
CA ARG A 256 13.80 -5.07 7.33
C ARG A 256 14.14 -6.36 8.04
N ALA A 257 15.38 -6.50 8.50
CA ALA A 257 15.81 -7.63 9.32
C ALA A 257 15.97 -7.20 10.77
N VAL A 258 15.53 -8.06 11.70
CA VAL A 258 15.61 -7.86 13.14
C VAL A 258 16.16 -9.13 13.76
N THR A 259 17.29 -9.01 14.47
CA THR A 259 17.91 -10.13 15.18
C THR A 259 17.55 -10.05 16.66
N ALA A 260 17.12 -11.16 17.25
CA ALA A 260 16.72 -11.25 18.65
C ALA A 260 17.25 -12.54 19.29
N SER A 261 17.52 -12.50 20.60
CA SER A 261 18.08 -13.60 21.40
C SER A 261 17.08 -14.24 22.38
N SER A 262 15.83 -13.79 22.35
CA SER A 262 14.74 -14.28 23.20
C SER A 262 13.41 -14.14 22.46
N PRO A 263 12.36 -14.92 22.83
CA PRO A 263 11.04 -14.82 22.22
C PRO A 263 10.59 -13.37 22.20
N MET A 264 10.37 -12.84 21.00
CA MET A 264 10.03 -11.45 20.74
C MET A 264 8.67 -11.39 20.06
N ASN A 265 7.85 -10.46 20.55
CA ASN A 265 6.64 -10.02 19.88
C ASN A 265 7.01 -8.79 19.05
N TYR A 266 6.96 -8.92 17.73
CA TYR A 266 7.24 -7.82 16.81
C TYR A 266 5.92 -7.22 16.35
N SER A 267 5.68 -5.95 16.67
CA SER A 267 4.47 -5.25 16.22
C SER A 267 4.69 -4.59 14.85
N LEU A 268 3.70 -4.81 13.97
CA LEU A 268 3.62 -4.23 12.64
C LEU A 268 2.45 -3.25 12.60
N PRO A 269 2.66 -1.98 12.23
CA PRO A 269 1.55 -1.06 12.03
C PRO A 269 0.66 -1.57 10.89
N ALA A 270 -0.67 -1.45 11.03
CA ALA A 270 -1.62 -1.90 10.00
C ALA A 270 -1.36 -1.24 8.63
N ASP A 271 -0.76 -0.06 8.62
CA ASP A 271 -0.32 0.63 7.41
C ASP A 271 0.78 -0.11 6.64
N GLU A 272 1.63 -0.90 7.27
CA GLU A 272 2.67 -1.67 6.57
C GLU A 272 2.16 -3.04 6.08
N VAL A 273 0.94 -3.42 6.48
CA VAL A 273 0.34 -4.72 6.14
C VAL A 273 -0.22 -4.69 4.73
N LEU A 274 0.52 -5.31 3.81
CA LEU A 274 0.18 -5.46 2.39
C LEU A 274 0.12 -6.94 1.98
N PRO A 275 -0.62 -7.31 0.91
CA PRO A 275 -0.78 -8.71 0.51
C PRO A 275 0.52 -9.42 0.12
N CYS A 276 1.51 -8.67 -0.38
CA CYS A 276 2.82 -9.21 -0.74
C CYS A 276 3.83 -9.22 0.42
N LEU A 277 3.44 -8.80 1.63
CA LEU A 277 4.32 -8.83 2.79
C LEU A 277 4.52 -10.28 3.25
N CYS A 278 5.77 -10.72 3.18
CA CYS A 278 6.21 -12.03 3.64
C CYS A 278 7.22 -11.89 4.76
N LEU A 279 7.16 -12.83 5.69
CA LEU A 279 8.03 -12.93 6.85
C LEU A 279 8.91 -14.15 6.70
N GLN A 280 10.21 -14.00 6.96
CA GLN A 280 11.17 -15.09 6.92
C GLN A 280 11.94 -15.14 8.24
N VAL A 281 12.05 -16.32 8.85
CA VAL A 281 12.77 -16.51 10.12
C VAL A 281 13.76 -17.66 10.04
N TRP A 282 14.93 -17.48 10.66
CA TRP A 282 15.96 -18.51 10.77
C TRP A 282 16.84 -18.29 12.01
N PRO A 283 17.44 -19.35 12.58
CA PRO A 283 18.46 -19.21 13.62
C PRO A 283 19.78 -18.68 13.02
N GLU A 284 20.54 -17.90 13.79
CA GLU A 284 21.89 -17.39 13.41
C GLU A 284 22.94 -18.51 13.55
N THR A 285 22.77 -19.56 12.75
CA THR A 285 23.69 -20.69 12.63
C THR A 285 24.06 -20.88 11.17
N GLN A 286 25.24 -21.44 10.91
CA GLN A 286 25.68 -21.74 9.55
C GLN A 286 24.69 -22.67 8.83
N ASP A 287 24.34 -22.30 7.59
CA ASP A 287 23.45 -23.03 6.69
C ASP A 287 22.06 -23.37 7.28
N SER A 288 21.54 -22.48 8.14
CA SER A 288 20.22 -22.63 8.75
C SER A 288 19.09 -22.66 7.72
N LEU A 289 18.12 -23.55 7.91
CA LEU A 289 16.88 -23.51 7.17
C LEU A 289 16.04 -22.28 7.54
N ARG A 290 15.36 -21.73 6.53
CA ARG A 290 14.51 -20.54 6.69
C ARG A 290 13.05 -20.92 6.57
N ALA A 291 12.24 -20.53 7.55
CA ALA A 291 10.78 -20.61 7.44
C ALA A 291 10.25 -19.31 6.83
N THR A 292 9.47 -19.42 5.75
CA THR A 292 8.82 -18.28 5.10
C THR A 292 7.30 -18.38 5.25
N LEU A 293 6.65 -17.27 5.56
CA LEU A 293 5.20 -17.17 5.72
C LEU A 293 4.69 -15.88 5.08
N CYS A 294 3.68 -15.97 4.21
CA CYS A 294 3.01 -14.83 3.57
C CYS A 294 1.54 -14.82 3.98
N PRO A 295 1.21 -14.28 5.17
CA PRO A 295 -0.10 -14.47 5.78
C PRO A 295 -1.20 -13.58 5.20
N PHE A 296 -0.84 -12.47 4.54
CA PHE A 296 -1.78 -11.45 4.10
C PHE A 296 -2.22 -11.59 2.63
N SER A 297 -1.80 -12.65 1.92
CA SER A 297 -2.10 -12.84 0.49
C SER A 297 -3.59 -12.87 0.19
N HIS A 298 -4.40 -13.34 1.14
CA HIS A 298 -5.86 -13.44 1.02
C HIS A 298 -6.61 -12.49 1.96
N ASP A 299 -5.91 -11.56 2.63
CA ASP A 299 -6.52 -10.62 3.56
C ASP A 299 -7.19 -9.46 2.82
N THR A 300 -8.51 -9.30 2.99
CA THR A 300 -9.30 -8.29 2.28
C THR A 300 -8.89 -6.87 2.63
N GLU A 301 -8.57 -6.61 3.89
CA GLU A 301 -8.16 -5.26 4.33
C GLU A 301 -6.79 -4.88 3.76
N ALA A 302 -5.84 -5.82 3.72
CA ALA A 302 -4.56 -5.59 3.07
C ALA A 302 -4.72 -5.26 1.57
N TRP A 303 -5.65 -5.92 0.87
CA TRP A 303 -5.98 -5.59 -0.52
C TRP A 303 -6.58 -4.21 -0.68
N GLU A 304 -7.51 -3.79 0.19
CA GLU A 304 -8.08 -2.43 0.17
C GLU A 304 -7.01 -1.35 0.40
N ARG A 305 -6.10 -1.56 1.37
CA ARG A 305 -4.96 -0.67 1.61
C ARG A 305 -4.02 -0.60 0.41
N LEU A 306 -3.77 -1.73 -0.25
CA LEU A 306 -2.95 -1.79 -1.46
C LEU A 306 -3.56 -0.95 -2.59
N TRP A 307 -4.87 -1.06 -2.83
CA TRP A 307 -5.58 -0.26 -3.84
C TRP A 307 -5.64 1.23 -3.48
N ALA A 308 -5.79 1.58 -2.21
CA ALA A 308 -5.75 2.97 -1.76
C ALA A 308 -4.39 3.65 -1.99
N ARG A 309 -3.31 2.85 -2.08
CA ARG A 309 -1.93 3.32 -2.29
C ARG A 309 -1.43 3.14 -3.71
N SER A 310 -2.20 2.51 -4.58
CA SER A 310 -1.84 2.38 -5.97
C SER A 310 -2.28 3.62 -6.75
N GLN A 311 -1.45 4.00 -7.72
CA GLN A 311 -1.68 5.17 -8.54
C GLN A 311 -1.60 4.79 -10.00
N LEU A 312 -2.60 5.20 -10.76
CA LEU A 312 -2.64 5.07 -12.20
C LEU A 312 -2.29 6.43 -12.82
N VAL A 313 -1.19 6.48 -13.56
CA VAL A 313 -0.77 7.70 -14.26
C VAL A 313 -0.77 7.45 -15.75
N LEU A 314 -1.39 8.39 -16.49
CA LEU A 314 -1.44 8.36 -17.94
C LEU A 314 -0.52 9.45 -18.49
N HIS A 315 0.33 9.06 -19.42
CA HIS A 315 1.25 9.94 -20.11
C HIS A 315 0.97 9.90 -21.61
N ALA A 316 0.65 11.06 -22.18
CA ALA A 316 0.54 11.25 -23.61
C ALA A 316 1.84 11.86 -24.14
N VAL A 317 2.67 11.05 -24.80
CA VAL A 317 3.93 11.51 -25.41
C VAL A 317 3.76 11.48 -26.93
N GLY A 318 3.63 12.67 -27.53
CA GLY A 318 3.36 12.82 -28.96
C GLY A 318 2.01 12.22 -29.35
N GLN A 319 2.01 11.12 -30.11
CA GLN A 319 0.80 10.44 -30.58
C GLN A 319 0.59 9.06 -29.91
N VAL A 320 1.32 8.76 -28.84
CA VAL A 320 1.26 7.49 -28.11
C VAL A 320 0.70 7.74 -26.72
N LEU A 321 -0.28 6.92 -26.33
CA LEU A 321 -0.76 6.86 -24.96
C LEU A 321 -0.01 5.77 -24.21
N THR A 322 0.68 6.17 -23.13
CA THR A 322 1.34 5.26 -22.20
C THR A 322 0.68 5.34 -20.83
N CYS A 323 0.65 4.21 -20.15
CA CYS A 323 -0.01 4.04 -18.87
C CYS A 323 0.96 3.38 -17.89
N SER A 324 1.17 4.01 -16.73
CA SER A 324 2.00 3.46 -15.66
C SER A 324 1.15 3.26 -14.41
N LEU A 325 1.09 2.02 -13.94
CA LEU A 325 0.46 1.64 -12.69
C LEU A 325 1.56 1.45 -11.63
N SER A 326 1.65 2.36 -10.69
CA SER A 326 2.59 2.26 -9.57
C SER A 326 1.89 1.69 -8.34
N ALA A 327 2.40 0.58 -7.83
CA ALA A 327 1.90 -0.06 -6.62
C ALA A 327 3.06 -0.71 -5.84
N PRO A 328 2.94 -0.85 -4.51
CA PRO A 328 3.94 -1.50 -3.66
C PRO A 328 3.93 -3.03 -3.74
N CYS A 329 2.93 -3.64 -4.37
CA CYS A 329 2.84 -5.08 -4.64
C CYS A 329 2.46 -5.31 -6.10
N ASP A 330 2.74 -6.52 -6.61
CA ASP A 330 2.30 -6.91 -7.95
C ASP A 330 0.77 -7.05 -7.98
N LEU A 331 0.15 -6.34 -8.91
CA LEU A 331 -1.31 -6.31 -9.07
C LEU A 331 -1.71 -7.18 -10.26
N PRO A 332 -2.39 -8.33 -10.02
CA PRO A 332 -3.05 -9.08 -11.08
C PRO A 332 -4.27 -8.27 -11.54
N ALA A 333 -4.07 -7.50 -12.59
CA ALA A 333 -5.07 -6.58 -13.10
C ALA A 333 -5.03 -6.51 -14.63
N GLU A 334 -6.15 -6.15 -15.21
CA GLU A 334 -6.32 -5.88 -16.63
C GLU A 334 -6.49 -4.38 -16.85
N LEU A 335 -5.77 -3.84 -17.81
CA LEU A 335 -5.88 -2.44 -18.22
C LEU A 335 -6.85 -2.36 -19.40
N VAL A 336 -7.92 -1.58 -19.21
CA VAL A 336 -9.01 -1.44 -20.18
C VAL A 336 -9.21 0.05 -20.49
N PRO A 337 -8.79 0.53 -21.66
CA PRO A 337 -9.13 1.86 -22.13
C PRO A 337 -10.64 2.02 -22.30
N CYS A 338 -11.16 3.19 -21.92
CA CYS A 338 -12.57 3.50 -22.01
C CYS A 338 -12.78 4.96 -22.43
N TRP A 339 -13.98 5.24 -22.95
CA TRP A 339 -14.40 6.56 -23.41
C TRP A 339 -15.42 7.18 -22.46
N GLN A 340 -15.12 8.36 -21.93
CA GLN A 340 -16.00 9.11 -21.04
C GLN A 340 -16.33 10.50 -21.65
N PRO A 341 -17.51 10.67 -22.27
CA PRO A 341 -17.88 11.92 -22.95
C PRO A 341 -18.32 13.02 -21.97
N VAL A 342 -18.89 12.67 -20.82
CA VAL A 342 -19.39 13.62 -19.82
C VAL A 342 -18.61 13.45 -18.52
N PRO A 343 -18.11 14.53 -17.88
CA PRO A 343 -17.48 14.44 -16.57
C PRO A 343 -18.48 13.84 -15.56
N ALA A 344 -18.16 12.67 -15.02
CA ALA A 344 -19.02 11.86 -14.12
C ALA A 344 -20.09 10.97 -14.80
N GLY A 345 -20.09 10.85 -16.14
CA GLY A 345 -20.85 9.81 -16.84
C GLY A 345 -20.16 8.43 -16.80
N PRO A 346 -20.86 7.34 -17.19
CA PRO A 346 -20.26 6.02 -17.28
C PRO A 346 -19.14 6.00 -18.35
N CYS A 347 -18.00 5.38 -18.01
CA CYS A 347 -16.91 5.20 -18.96
C CYS A 347 -17.08 3.89 -19.72
N GLN A 348 -17.09 3.97 -21.05
CA GLN A 348 -17.45 2.85 -21.92
C GLN A 348 -16.18 2.17 -22.44
N ALA A 349 -15.99 0.88 -22.11
CA ALA A 349 -14.79 0.15 -22.53
C ALA A 349 -14.67 0.08 -24.05
N LEU A 350 -13.45 0.26 -24.56
CA LEU A 350 -13.17 0.15 -25.98
C LEU A 350 -13.06 -1.35 -26.37
N PRO A 351 -13.79 -1.80 -27.41
CA PRO A 351 -13.80 -3.22 -27.78
C PRO A 351 -12.43 -3.66 -28.31
N GLY A 352 -11.98 -4.85 -27.90
CA GLY A 352 -10.73 -5.46 -28.38
C GLY A 352 -9.44 -4.83 -27.82
N LEU A 353 -9.54 -3.87 -26.90
CA LEU A 353 -8.42 -3.20 -26.25
C LEU A 353 -8.36 -3.58 -24.77
N GLN A 354 -7.97 -4.82 -24.49
CA GLN A 354 -7.76 -5.30 -23.12
C GLN A 354 -6.38 -5.92 -23.04
N GLN A 355 -5.59 -5.49 -22.06
CA GLN A 355 -4.22 -5.98 -21.89
C GLN A 355 -3.96 -6.32 -20.42
N PRO A 356 -3.30 -7.46 -20.13
CA PRO A 356 -2.89 -7.77 -18.78
C PRO A 356 -1.81 -6.79 -18.32
N ASN A 357 -1.83 -6.44 -17.03
CA ASN A 357 -0.77 -5.63 -16.44
C ASN A 357 0.54 -6.43 -16.40
N VAL A 358 1.56 -5.94 -17.11
CA VAL A 358 2.88 -6.61 -17.23
C VAL A 358 3.87 -6.17 -16.13
N GLY A 359 3.41 -5.47 -15.08
CA GLY A 359 4.22 -5.10 -13.91
C GLY A 359 4.71 -3.65 -13.91
N GLN A 360 5.89 -3.40 -13.33
CA GLN A 360 6.44 -2.04 -13.21
C GLN A 360 6.98 -1.53 -14.55
N GLY A 361 6.28 -0.57 -15.14
CA GLY A 361 6.72 0.15 -16.34
C GLY A 361 5.57 0.80 -17.10
N PRO A 362 5.86 1.77 -17.99
CA PRO A 362 4.86 2.34 -18.88
C PRO A 362 4.46 1.31 -19.95
N GLN A 363 3.17 1.02 -20.04
CA GLN A 363 2.55 0.13 -21.03
C GLN A 363 1.79 0.95 -22.07
N ASP A 364 1.85 0.55 -23.33
CA ASP A 364 1.19 1.23 -24.45
C ASP A 364 0.09 0.38 -25.10
N PHE A 365 -0.97 1.04 -25.57
CA PHE A 365 -2.16 0.36 -26.12
C PHE A 365 -2.13 0.25 -27.65
N GLY A 366 -0.96 -0.02 -28.24
CA GLY A 366 -0.79 -0.35 -29.67
C GLY A 366 -1.69 0.41 -30.65
N GLY A 367 -1.27 1.60 -31.08
CA GLY A 367 -2.00 2.41 -32.08
C GLY A 367 -3.13 3.29 -31.52
N LEU A 368 -3.44 3.20 -30.22
CA LEU A 368 -4.40 4.09 -29.55
C LEU A 368 -3.86 5.53 -29.46
N ARG A 369 -4.57 6.49 -30.05
CA ARG A 369 -4.20 7.91 -30.09
C ARG A 369 -4.76 8.69 -28.89
N PRO A 370 -3.98 9.59 -28.26
CA PRO A 370 -4.45 10.40 -27.13
C PRO A 370 -5.63 11.33 -27.47
N HIS A 371 -6.61 11.41 -26.56
CA HIS A 371 -7.82 12.24 -26.66
C HIS A 371 -8.34 12.60 -25.25
N PRO A 372 -8.95 13.79 -25.03
CA PRO A 372 -9.41 14.23 -23.70
C PRO A 372 -10.47 13.32 -23.03
N ASN A 373 -11.30 12.64 -23.83
CA ASN A 373 -12.32 11.70 -23.34
C ASN A 373 -11.80 10.28 -23.09
N LEU A 374 -10.51 10.02 -23.36
CA LEU A 374 -9.93 8.72 -23.08
C LEU A 374 -9.55 8.60 -21.60
N CYS A 375 -9.94 7.47 -21.04
CA CYS A 375 -9.57 7.04 -19.70
C CYS A 375 -9.04 5.61 -19.77
N VAL A 376 -8.36 5.19 -18.73
CA VAL A 376 -7.97 3.78 -18.54
C VAL A 376 -8.54 3.32 -17.20
N GLN A 377 -9.20 2.18 -17.24
CA GLN A 377 -9.71 1.47 -16.07
C GLN A 377 -8.77 0.32 -15.72
N VAL A 378 -8.53 0.14 -14.43
CA VAL A 378 -7.82 -1.03 -13.89
C VAL A 378 -8.87 -1.99 -13.34
N TRP A 379 -8.99 -3.15 -13.98
CA TRP A 379 -9.91 -4.21 -13.60
C TRP A 379 -9.17 -5.26 -12.79
N SER A 380 -9.74 -5.64 -11.65
CA SER A 380 -9.25 -6.78 -10.86
C SER A 380 -10.43 -7.52 -10.25
N ASN A 381 -10.43 -8.85 -10.37
CA ASN A 381 -11.52 -9.73 -9.92
C ASN A 381 -12.91 -9.28 -10.43
N GLY A 382 -12.99 -8.81 -11.69
CA GLY A 382 -14.24 -8.36 -12.30
C GLY A 382 -14.78 -7.02 -11.80
N ARG A 383 -14.00 -6.25 -11.04
CA ARG A 383 -14.36 -4.91 -10.56
C ARG A 383 -13.35 -3.86 -11.02
N VAL A 384 -13.84 -2.65 -11.29
CA VAL A 384 -12.99 -1.49 -11.55
C VAL A 384 -12.44 -0.98 -10.22
N GLN A 385 -11.12 -0.98 -10.08
CA GLN A 385 -10.42 -0.53 -8.86
C GLN A 385 -9.93 0.91 -9.01
N LEU A 386 -9.44 1.27 -10.18
CA LEU A 386 -8.91 2.60 -10.50
C LEU A 386 -9.42 3.07 -11.86
N ILE A 387 -9.58 4.38 -12.01
CA ILE A 387 -9.84 5.04 -13.28
C ILE A 387 -9.06 6.35 -13.35
N GLN A 388 -8.34 6.57 -14.45
CA GLN A 388 -7.65 7.83 -14.72
C GLN A 388 -8.03 8.31 -16.12
N CYS A 389 -8.28 9.61 -16.28
CA CYS A 389 -8.66 10.22 -17.56
C CYS A 389 -7.65 11.29 -17.99
N LEU A 390 -7.39 11.37 -19.31
CA LEU A 390 -6.46 12.31 -19.94
C LEU A 390 -7.08 13.71 -20.13
N ARG A 391 -7.64 14.32 -19.09
CA ARG A 391 -8.36 15.61 -19.19
C ARG A 391 -7.45 16.83 -19.40
N ASP A 392 -6.40 16.69 -20.21
CA ASP A 392 -5.48 17.75 -20.58
C ASP A 392 -6.03 18.56 -21.76
N ARG A 393 -6.07 19.90 -21.59
CA ARG A 393 -6.52 20.85 -22.61
C ARG A 393 -5.52 20.99 -23.76
N ALA A 394 -4.28 20.53 -23.59
CA ALA A 394 -3.26 20.51 -24.65
C ALA A 394 -3.46 19.37 -25.66
N LEU A 395 -4.33 18.40 -25.35
CA LEU A 395 -4.57 17.27 -26.24
C LEU A 395 -5.45 17.64 -27.44
N PRO A 396 -5.25 16.97 -28.59
CA PRO A 396 -6.05 17.25 -29.78
C PRO A 396 -7.43 16.58 -29.65
N GLY A 397 -8.50 17.38 -29.66
CA GLY A 397 -9.89 16.93 -29.54
C GLY A 397 -10.70 17.83 -28.62
N ARG A 398 -12.00 17.56 -28.49
CA ARG A 398 -12.89 18.27 -27.56
C ARG A 398 -13.64 17.28 -26.66
N PRO A 399 -14.03 17.70 -25.45
CA PRO A 399 -14.83 16.85 -24.57
C PRO A 399 -16.20 16.48 -25.18
N ASP A 400 -16.73 17.29 -26.09
CA ASP A 400 -18.02 17.06 -26.74
C ASP A 400 -17.93 16.15 -27.99
N ASP A 401 -16.78 15.50 -28.23
CA ASP A 401 -16.58 14.64 -29.39
C ASP A 401 -17.29 13.29 -29.21
N LEU A 402 -18.01 12.88 -30.26
CA LEU A 402 -18.74 11.61 -30.32
C LEU A 402 -17.81 10.49 -30.80
N LEU A 403 -17.85 9.36 -30.09
CA LEU A 403 -17.13 8.16 -30.49
C LEU A 403 -17.97 7.34 -31.46
N LEU A 404 -17.51 7.25 -32.70
CA LEU A 404 -18.07 6.38 -33.72
C LEU A 404 -17.24 5.11 -33.86
N LEU A 405 -17.95 4.02 -34.09
CA LEU A 405 -17.40 2.70 -34.36
C LEU A 405 -17.76 2.30 -35.79
N GLU A 406 -16.75 1.86 -36.53
CA GLU A 406 -16.88 1.30 -37.87
C GLU A 406 -16.53 -0.20 -37.79
N PRO A 407 -17.52 -1.11 -37.89
CA PRO A 407 -17.27 -2.54 -37.89
C PRO A 407 -16.60 -2.97 -39.20
N GLY A 408 -15.53 -3.78 -39.11
CA GLY A 408 -14.82 -4.28 -40.28
C GLY A 408 -15.72 -5.10 -41.20
N GLY A 409 -15.95 -4.62 -42.43
CA GLY A 409 -16.68 -5.32 -43.49
C GLY A 409 -17.93 -4.60 -44.01
N ASN A 410 -18.46 -3.60 -43.30
CA ASN A 410 -19.61 -2.78 -43.75
C ASN A 410 -19.34 -1.29 -43.46
N THR A 411 -19.62 -0.40 -44.41
CA THR A 411 -19.49 1.08 -44.27
C THR A 411 -20.54 1.73 -43.35
N SER A 412 -21.15 0.92 -42.46
CA SER A 412 -22.14 1.37 -41.50
C SER A 412 -21.45 1.86 -40.24
N LEU A 413 -21.48 3.17 -40.01
CA LEU A 413 -21.06 3.77 -38.76
C LEU A 413 -22.13 3.54 -37.68
N CYS A 414 -21.67 3.32 -36.45
CA CYS A 414 -22.53 3.29 -35.27
C CYS A 414 -21.93 4.10 -34.14
N VAL A 415 -22.76 4.46 -33.17
CA VAL A 415 -22.32 5.10 -31.94
C VAL A 415 -22.02 4.02 -30.92
N LEU A 416 -20.88 4.11 -30.25
CA LEU A 416 -20.61 3.24 -29.10
C LEU A 416 -21.36 3.80 -27.89
N GLU A 417 -22.32 3.03 -27.37
CA GLU A 417 -23.07 3.37 -26.17
C GLU A 417 -23.29 2.12 -25.31
N GLN A 418 -22.91 2.18 -24.03
CA GLN A 418 -22.97 1.05 -23.07
C GLN A 418 -22.27 -0.24 -23.55
N GLY A 419 -21.23 -0.13 -24.37
CA GLY A 419 -20.51 -1.29 -24.93
C GLY A 419 -21.24 -1.97 -26.10
N ALA A 420 -22.37 -1.42 -26.54
CA ALA A 420 -23.08 -1.84 -27.74
C ALA A 420 -22.94 -0.80 -28.86
N CYS A 421 -22.91 -1.29 -30.10
CA CYS A 421 -22.88 -0.47 -31.31
C CYS A 421 -24.32 -0.12 -31.70
N MET A 422 -24.77 1.09 -31.36
CA MET A 422 -26.11 1.56 -31.72
C MET A 422 -26.11 2.20 -33.10
N PRO A 423 -27.01 1.79 -34.01
CA PRO A 423 -27.08 2.39 -35.34
C PRO A 423 -27.43 3.87 -35.24
N LEU A 424 -26.75 4.71 -36.03
CA LEU A 424 -26.94 6.17 -36.05
C LEU A 424 -28.40 6.59 -36.31
N ALA A 425 -29.19 5.78 -37.02
CA ALA A 425 -30.61 6.01 -37.24
C ALA A 425 -31.45 6.01 -35.95
N SER A 426 -30.98 5.36 -34.89
CA SER A 426 -31.65 5.23 -33.59
C SER A 426 -31.15 6.22 -32.53
N PHE A 427 -30.13 7.02 -32.85
CA PHE A 427 -29.50 7.93 -31.90
C PHE A 427 -30.39 9.16 -31.64
N THR A 428 -30.99 9.24 -30.44
CA THR A 428 -32.00 10.26 -30.08
C THR A 428 -31.60 11.17 -28.91
N SER A 429 -30.39 11.00 -28.36
CA SER A 429 -29.89 11.73 -27.18
C SER A 429 -29.82 13.26 -27.33
N THR A 430 -29.78 13.79 -28.56
CA THR A 430 -29.77 15.23 -28.83
C THR A 430 -31.11 15.79 -29.34
N GLY A 431 -32.25 15.37 -28.80
CA GLY A 431 -33.52 16.13 -28.75
C GLY A 431 -34.15 16.69 -30.05
N ALA A 432 -33.53 16.57 -31.22
CA ALA A 432 -34.05 16.93 -32.51
C ALA A 432 -33.02 16.58 -33.59
N GLY A 433 -33.47 15.86 -34.61
CA GLY A 433 -32.72 15.52 -35.80
C GLY A 433 -33.52 14.46 -36.54
N HIS A 434 -33.96 14.73 -37.76
CA HIS A 434 -34.64 13.73 -38.58
C HIS A 434 -33.76 12.47 -38.68
N PRO A 435 -34.30 11.26 -38.45
CA PRO A 435 -33.54 10.02 -38.59
C PRO A 435 -32.87 9.94 -39.96
N GLY A 436 -31.55 9.78 -39.99
CA GLY A 436 -30.75 9.54 -41.21
C GLY A 436 -30.01 10.74 -41.83
N LEU A 437 -30.32 11.99 -41.48
CA LEU A 437 -29.58 13.15 -42.02
C LEU A 437 -28.20 13.32 -41.33
N LEU A 438 -28.19 13.20 -39.99
CA LEU A 438 -26.97 13.22 -39.17
C LEU A 438 -26.00 12.09 -39.56
N GLU A 439 -26.53 10.91 -39.90
CA GLU A 439 -25.73 9.77 -40.34
C GLU A 439 -24.99 10.07 -41.65
N ARG A 440 -25.67 10.68 -42.63
CA ARG A 440 -25.03 11.05 -43.91
C ARG A 440 -23.95 12.12 -43.72
N GLU A 441 -24.18 13.08 -42.84
CA GLU A 441 -23.21 14.13 -42.56
C GLU A 441 -21.98 13.58 -41.83
N LEU A 442 -22.17 12.75 -40.80
CA LEU A 442 -21.05 12.11 -40.08
C LEU A 442 -20.24 11.17 -40.99
N ARG A 443 -20.90 10.38 -41.86
CA ARG A 443 -20.19 9.56 -42.87
C ARG A 443 -19.36 10.42 -43.82
N ARG A 444 -19.89 11.57 -44.25
CA ARG A 444 -19.16 12.51 -45.11
C ARG A 444 -17.98 13.13 -44.36
N ASP A 445 -18.15 13.49 -43.10
CA ASP A 445 -17.09 14.07 -42.28
C ASP A 445 -15.96 13.06 -42.01
N VAL A 446 -16.28 11.77 -41.79
CA VAL A 446 -15.28 10.69 -41.72
C VAL A 446 -14.54 10.55 -43.06
N ALA A 447 -15.26 10.46 -44.18
CA ALA A 447 -14.65 10.33 -45.51
C ALA A 447 -13.82 11.56 -45.93
N ALA A 448 -14.19 12.75 -45.44
CA ALA A 448 -13.46 14.00 -45.68
C ALA A 448 -12.28 14.21 -44.72
N GLY A 449 -12.03 13.28 -43.78
CA GLY A 449 -10.94 13.39 -42.79
C GLY A 449 -11.18 14.46 -41.72
N GLN A 450 -12.43 14.88 -41.49
CA GLN A 450 -12.79 15.83 -40.44
C GLN A 450 -12.93 15.15 -39.06
N CYS A 451 -13.11 13.83 -39.04
CA CYS A 451 -13.06 13.03 -37.82
C CYS A 451 -11.66 12.46 -37.60
N ARG A 452 -11.23 12.40 -36.33
CA ARG A 452 -9.91 11.90 -35.97
C ARG A 452 -9.99 10.41 -35.69
N GLN A 453 -9.10 9.62 -36.29
CA GLN A 453 -8.96 8.20 -36.00
C GLN A 453 -8.30 8.02 -34.62
N ILE A 454 -8.99 7.32 -33.72
CA ILE A 454 -8.54 7.04 -32.35
C ILE A 454 -7.83 5.69 -32.28
N TRP A 455 -8.33 4.69 -33.01
CA TRP A 455 -7.77 3.35 -32.99
C TRP A 455 -8.12 2.56 -34.26
N HIS A 456 -7.24 1.64 -34.64
CA HIS A 456 -7.45 0.63 -35.68
C HIS A 456 -6.82 -0.69 -35.23
N THR A 457 -7.44 -1.83 -35.57
CA THR A 457 -6.79 -3.13 -35.42
C THR A 457 -6.20 -3.61 -36.75
N GLU A 458 -4.98 -4.13 -36.70
CA GLU A 458 -4.18 -4.48 -37.87
C GLU A 458 -4.40 -5.94 -38.33
N ASN A 459 -4.94 -6.81 -37.46
CA ASN A 459 -5.07 -8.25 -37.71
C ASN A 459 -6.54 -8.73 -37.69
N SER A 460 -7.16 -8.73 -38.88
CA SER A 460 -8.42 -9.38 -39.30
C SER A 460 -9.76 -8.93 -38.69
N THR A 461 -10.67 -8.50 -39.59
CA THR A 461 -12.02 -7.90 -39.36
C THR A 461 -11.99 -6.68 -38.42
N GLY A 462 -11.32 -5.62 -38.86
CA GLY A 462 -10.94 -4.56 -37.96
C GLY A 462 -12.02 -3.56 -37.60
N VAL A 463 -12.21 -3.33 -36.30
CA VAL A 463 -12.98 -2.20 -35.78
C VAL A 463 -12.11 -0.95 -35.87
N VAL A 464 -12.65 0.12 -36.45
CA VAL A 464 -12.02 1.44 -36.46
C VAL A 464 -12.83 2.38 -35.58
N LEU A 465 -12.14 3.12 -34.72
CA LEU A 465 -12.74 4.09 -33.82
C LEU A 465 -12.42 5.51 -34.28
N TRP A 466 -13.46 6.34 -34.38
CA TRP A 466 -13.38 7.73 -34.82
C TRP A 466 -13.93 8.67 -33.75
N ALA A 467 -13.24 9.78 -33.50
CA ALA A 467 -13.74 10.89 -32.70
C ALA A 467 -14.22 12.02 -33.63
N CYS A 468 -15.51 12.33 -33.57
CA CYS A 468 -16.14 13.33 -34.43
C CYS A 468 -16.71 14.51 -33.61
N PRO A 469 -16.41 15.76 -33.97
CA PRO A 469 -16.87 16.92 -33.22
C PRO A 469 -18.36 17.21 -33.41
N LEU A 470 -19.15 17.09 -32.33
CA LEU A 470 -20.61 17.25 -32.39
C LEU A 470 -21.06 18.72 -32.47
N HIS A 471 -20.20 19.66 -32.08
CA HIS A 471 -20.54 21.09 -32.00
C HIS A 471 -20.95 21.73 -33.35
N LYS A 472 -20.48 21.17 -34.48
CA LYS A 472 -20.83 21.61 -35.84
C LYS A 472 -22.33 21.45 -36.11
N TYR A 473 -22.90 20.37 -35.60
CA TYR A 473 -24.30 20.00 -35.79
C TYR A 473 -25.24 20.74 -34.82
N LEU A 474 -24.75 21.05 -33.62
CA LEU A 474 -25.52 21.75 -32.59
C LEU A 474 -25.65 23.27 -32.87
N ARG A 475 -24.68 23.90 -33.56
CA ARG A 475 -24.70 25.35 -33.84
C ARG A 475 -25.61 25.77 -35.00
N ALA A 476 -25.96 24.85 -35.91
CA ALA A 476 -26.78 25.17 -37.09
C ALA A 476 -28.18 25.71 -36.75
N ARG A 477 -28.69 25.46 -35.52
CA ARG A 477 -29.99 25.98 -35.06
C ARG A 477 -29.95 27.42 -34.58
N TRP A 478 -28.80 27.89 -34.10
CA TRP A 478 -28.66 29.29 -33.69
C TRP A 478 -28.67 30.21 -34.90
N ALA A 479 -28.22 29.76 -36.08
CA ALA A 479 -28.29 30.57 -37.30
C ALA A 479 -29.73 31.00 -37.63
N LEU A 480 -30.73 30.11 -37.49
CA LEU A 480 -32.14 30.46 -37.69
C LEU A 480 -32.67 31.40 -36.60
N ALA A 481 -32.24 31.22 -35.34
CA ALA A 481 -32.57 32.15 -34.26
C ALA A 481 -31.96 33.54 -34.50
N TRP A 482 -30.69 33.61 -34.93
CA TRP A 482 -30.01 34.84 -35.33
C TRP A 482 -30.66 35.50 -36.54
N MET A 483 -31.09 34.72 -37.55
CA MET A 483 -31.85 35.22 -38.69
C MET A 483 -33.22 35.75 -38.27
N GLY A 484 -33.91 35.07 -37.33
CA GLY A 484 -35.17 35.55 -36.75
C GLY A 484 -35.00 36.83 -35.93
N VAL A 485 -33.94 36.93 -35.14
CA VAL A 485 -33.58 38.14 -34.39
C VAL A 485 -33.20 39.28 -35.33
N LEU A 486 -32.42 39.03 -36.39
CA LEU A 486 -32.07 40.01 -37.41
C LEU A 486 -33.30 40.48 -38.18
N LEU A 487 -34.20 39.58 -38.55
CA LEU A 487 -35.45 39.91 -39.23
C LEU A 487 -36.36 40.73 -38.31
N GLY A 488 -36.48 40.34 -37.03
CA GLY A 488 -37.23 41.06 -36.00
C GLY A 488 -36.66 42.45 -35.75
N ALA A 489 -35.34 42.58 -35.64
CA ALA A 489 -34.64 43.86 -35.48
C ALA A 489 -34.82 44.76 -36.71
N SER A 490 -34.73 44.20 -37.92
CA SER A 490 -35.00 44.90 -39.17
C SER A 490 -36.46 45.39 -39.24
N CYS A 491 -37.42 44.54 -38.87
CA CYS A 491 -38.84 44.90 -38.84
C CYS A 491 -39.13 45.99 -37.79
N LEU A 492 -38.53 45.89 -36.60
CA LEU A 492 -38.57 46.93 -35.56
C LEU A 492 -37.95 48.25 -36.05
N LEU A 493 -36.81 48.21 -36.74
CA LEU A 493 -36.18 49.39 -37.32
C LEU A 493 -37.10 50.03 -38.37
N LEU A 494 -37.74 49.22 -39.21
CA LEU A 494 -38.71 49.69 -40.21
C LEU A 494 -39.92 50.35 -39.55
N LEU A 495 -40.46 49.75 -38.49
CA LEU A 495 -41.57 50.31 -37.70
C LEU A 495 -41.19 51.64 -37.02
N LEU A 496 -39.96 51.75 -36.50
CA LEU A 496 -39.44 52.99 -35.91
C LEU A 496 -39.23 54.09 -36.96
N LEU A 497 -38.84 53.73 -38.20
CA LEU A 497 -38.70 54.68 -39.31
C LEU A 497 -40.06 55.14 -39.85
N LEU A 498 -41.07 54.27 -39.88
CA LEU A 498 -42.44 54.60 -40.30
C LEU A 498 -43.19 55.44 -39.25
N LYS A 499 -42.89 55.27 -37.95
CA LYS A 499 -43.44 56.08 -36.84
C LYS A 499 -42.54 57.25 -36.42
N LYS A 500 -41.96 57.95 -37.39
CA LYS A 500 -40.99 59.05 -37.18
C LYS A 500 -41.51 60.20 -36.30
N GLU A 501 -42.82 60.43 -36.25
CA GLU A 501 -43.44 61.52 -35.47
C GLU A 501 -43.72 61.12 -34.01
N ASP A 502 -44.21 59.91 -33.76
CA ASP A 502 -44.44 59.37 -32.40
C ASP A 502 -43.12 59.04 -31.67
N VAL A 503 -42.11 58.59 -32.41
CA VAL A 503 -40.79 58.21 -31.87
C VAL A 503 -40.01 59.45 -31.38
N LYS A 504 -40.32 60.65 -31.88
CA LYS A 504 -39.70 61.90 -31.42
C LYS A 504 -40.17 62.30 -30.01
N GLY A 505 -41.40 61.94 -29.64
CA GLY A 505 -41.95 62.09 -28.29
C GLY A 505 -41.41 61.03 -27.33
N TRP A 506 -41.37 59.77 -27.78
CA TRP A 506 -40.84 58.66 -26.98
C TRP A 506 -39.31 58.71 -26.78
N LEU A 507 -38.52 59.14 -27.77
CA LEU A 507 -37.07 59.35 -27.62
C LEU A 507 -36.74 60.48 -26.64
N LYS A 508 -37.60 61.50 -26.51
CA LYS A 508 -37.46 62.52 -25.46
C LYS A 508 -37.79 61.95 -24.08
N SER A 509 -38.77 61.04 -24.00
CA SER A 509 -39.09 60.31 -22.76
C SER A 509 -38.01 59.29 -22.38
N LEU A 510 -37.36 58.64 -23.36
CA LEU A 510 -36.26 57.68 -23.12
C LEU A 510 -34.92 58.35 -22.86
N ARG A 511 -34.67 59.54 -23.43
CA ARG A 511 -33.47 60.33 -23.08
C ARG A 511 -33.51 60.80 -21.62
N ALA A 512 -34.69 60.87 -21.00
CA ALA A 512 -34.84 61.07 -19.56
C ALA A 512 -34.71 59.76 -18.74
N GLY A 513 -34.78 58.58 -19.37
CA GLY A 513 -34.70 57.28 -18.70
C GLY A 513 -33.41 56.47 -18.93
N TYR A 514 -32.53 56.91 -19.84
CA TYR A 514 -31.26 56.23 -20.17
C TYR A 514 -30.06 57.18 -20.18
N GLY A 515 -30.03 58.11 -19.21
CA GLY A 515 -28.78 58.70 -18.72
C GLY A 515 -28.28 57.86 -17.54
N SER A 516 -27.56 56.78 -17.85
CA SER A 516 -27.03 55.82 -16.87
C SER A 516 -25.84 56.41 -16.10
N GLU A 517 -26.06 57.46 -15.31
CA GLU A 517 -25.15 57.81 -14.22
C GLU A 517 -25.94 58.13 -12.95
N GLY A 518 -25.84 57.26 -11.95
CA GLY A 518 -26.50 57.45 -10.66
C GLY A 518 -25.93 58.69 -9.96
N PRO A 519 -26.74 59.46 -9.21
CA PRO A 519 -26.31 60.72 -8.60
C PRO A 519 -25.12 60.57 -7.62
N LEU A 520 -24.85 59.35 -7.13
CA LEU A 520 -23.76 59.00 -6.21
C LEU A 520 -22.68 58.09 -6.85
N GLN A 521 -22.65 57.97 -8.18
CA GLN A 521 -21.74 57.06 -8.88
C GLN A 521 -20.27 57.32 -8.56
N GLY A 522 -19.54 56.25 -8.25
CA GLY A 522 -18.11 56.28 -7.93
C GLY A 522 -17.79 56.59 -6.47
N ARG A 523 -18.80 56.82 -5.62
CA ARG A 523 -18.61 56.97 -4.18
C ARG A 523 -18.76 55.65 -3.44
N ARG A 524 -18.01 55.52 -2.35
CA ARG A 524 -18.06 54.38 -1.45
C ARG A 524 -18.51 54.82 -0.07
N ALA A 525 -19.23 53.93 0.61
CA ALA A 525 -19.64 54.15 1.97
C ALA A 525 -19.47 52.87 2.80
N LEU A 526 -19.04 53.03 4.04
CA LEU A 526 -18.95 51.95 5.03
C LEU A 526 -20.15 52.05 5.96
N LEU A 527 -21.06 51.06 5.93
CA LEU A 527 -22.23 50.99 6.79
C LEU A 527 -21.93 50.09 8.00
N VAL A 528 -21.89 50.67 9.20
CA VAL A 528 -21.68 49.92 10.44
C VAL A 528 -23.01 49.78 11.18
N HIS A 529 -23.41 48.54 11.46
CA HIS A 529 -24.62 48.21 12.20
C HIS A 529 -24.33 47.24 13.34
N ALA A 530 -25.21 47.20 14.35
CA ALA A 530 -25.16 46.16 15.38
C ALA A 530 -25.63 44.81 14.81
N VAL A 531 -25.15 43.70 15.37
CA VAL A 531 -25.61 42.35 14.99
C VAL A 531 -26.98 42.12 15.63
N GLU A 532 -28.01 42.57 14.93
CA GLU A 532 -29.41 42.43 15.32
C GLU A 532 -30.22 42.12 14.06
N PRO A 533 -31.18 41.18 14.07
CA PRO A 533 -31.93 40.81 12.87
C PRO A 533 -32.73 41.98 12.28
N ALA A 534 -33.14 42.95 13.10
CA ALA A 534 -33.76 44.19 12.63
C ALA A 534 -32.74 45.13 11.96
N ALA A 535 -31.53 45.23 12.52
CA ALA A 535 -30.43 46.02 11.96
C ALA A 535 -29.91 45.45 10.64
N GLU A 536 -29.81 44.13 10.51
CA GLU A 536 -29.42 43.46 9.28
C GLU A 536 -30.45 43.65 8.17
N ARG A 537 -31.75 43.54 8.49
CA ARG A 537 -32.84 43.83 7.54
C ARG A 537 -32.82 45.27 7.08
N ALA A 538 -32.68 46.22 8.00
CA ALA A 538 -32.56 47.64 7.68
C ALA A 538 -31.29 47.96 6.87
N ALA A 539 -30.15 47.36 7.22
CA ALA A 539 -28.90 47.51 6.48
C ALA A 539 -28.99 46.92 5.07
N CYS A 540 -29.60 45.74 4.90
CA CYS A 540 -29.85 45.14 3.59
C CYS A 540 -30.78 45.99 2.73
N ALA A 541 -31.87 46.50 3.31
CA ALA A 541 -32.80 47.37 2.60
C ALA A 541 -32.14 48.68 2.19
N LEU A 542 -31.36 49.28 3.08
CA LEU A 542 -30.61 50.51 2.80
C LEU A 542 -29.57 50.28 1.69
N MET A 543 -28.80 49.19 1.74
CA MET A 543 -27.85 48.82 0.69
C MET A 543 -28.53 48.59 -0.66
N ALA A 544 -29.67 47.88 -0.67
CA ALA A 544 -30.45 47.62 -1.87
C ALA A 544 -31.03 48.91 -2.46
N ALA A 545 -31.42 49.87 -1.63
CA ALA A 545 -31.95 51.16 -2.05
C ALA A 545 -30.86 52.14 -2.53
N LEU A 546 -29.64 52.04 -2.00
CA LEU A 546 -28.50 52.88 -2.38
C LEU A 546 -27.72 52.38 -3.60
N ARG A 547 -27.76 51.08 -3.90
CA ARG A 547 -27.07 50.49 -5.07
C ARG A 547 -27.53 51.07 -6.42
N PRO A 548 -28.84 51.29 -6.69
CA PRO A 548 -29.32 51.95 -7.92
C PRO A 548 -28.87 53.40 -8.06
N LEU A 549 -28.52 54.07 -6.95
CA LEU A 549 -28.02 55.45 -6.94
C LEU A 549 -26.52 55.55 -7.30
N GLY A 550 -25.83 54.41 -7.48
CA GLY A 550 -24.41 54.33 -7.83
C GLY A 550 -23.46 54.33 -6.64
N LEU A 551 -23.97 54.27 -5.40
CA LEU A 551 -23.15 54.23 -4.19
C LEU A 551 -22.73 52.79 -3.87
N ALA A 552 -21.41 52.54 -3.75
CA ALA A 552 -20.87 51.25 -3.36
C ALA A 552 -20.80 51.15 -1.82
N VAL A 553 -21.78 50.48 -1.22
CA VAL A 553 -21.87 50.32 0.24
C VAL A 553 -21.29 48.98 0.67
N VAL A 554 -20.39 49.00 1.65
CA VAL A 554 -19.86 47.82 2.35
C VAL A 554 -20.46 47.80 3.75
N ALA A 555 -21.17 46.73 4.14
CA ALA A 555 -21.75 46.61 5.48
C ALA A 555 -20.83 45.83 6.44
N ALA A 556 -20.79 46.29 7.69
CA ALA A 556 -20.12 45.63 8.79
C ALA A 556 -21.10 45.43 9.98
N PRO A 557 -21.10 44.23 10.61
CA PRO A 557 -20.22 43.09 10.35
C PRO A 557 -20.75 42.15 9.26
N GLY A 558 -20.17 42.21 8.06
CA GLY A 558 -20.61 41.41 6.92
C GLY A 558 -19.78 40.14 6.72
N GLY A 559 -20.44 38.99 6.56
CA GLY A 559 -19.84 37.68 6.27
C GLY A 559 -19.28 37.53 4.85
N GLY A 560 -18.25 38.31 4.52
CA GLY A 560 -17.46 38.14 3.30
C GLY A 560 -16.20 37.31 3.52
N SER A 561 -15.53 36.89 2.44
CA SER A 561 -14.25 36.16 2.49
C SER A 561 -13.17 36.87 3.32
N GLY A 562 -13.24 38.20 3.43
CA GLY A 562 -12.34 39.01 4.26
C GLY A 562 -12.51 38.78 5.77
N VAL A 563 -13.73 38.59 6.28
CA VAL A 563 -13.95 38.29 7.70
C VAL A 563 -13.52 36.86 8.03
N ALA A 564 -13.75 35.92 7.11
CA ALA A 564 -13.32 34.53 7.26
C ALA A 564 -11.78 34.35 7.26
N THR A 565 -11.03 35.31 6.69
CA THR A 565 -9.56 35.26 6.59
C THR A 565 -8.85 36.07 7.66
N TRP A 566 -9.40 37.20 8.09
CA TRP A 566 -8.74 38.13 9.04
C TRP A 566 -9.43 38.24 10.40
N GLY A 567 -10.60 37.61 10.57
CA GLY A 567 -11.45 37.82 11.75
C GLY A 567 -12.25 39.14 11.69
N PRO A 568 -13.32 39.28 12.48
CA PRO A 568 -14.24 40.42 12.39
C PRO A 568 -13.62 41.75 12.80
N LEU A 569 -12.76 41.76 13.83
CA LEU A 569 -12.12 42.98 14.35
C LEU A 569 -11.00 43.50 13.44
N PRO A 570 -10.02 42.70 13.00
CA PRO A 570 -8.95 43.19 12.11
C PRO A 570 -9.49 43.59 10.74
N TRP A 571 -10.49 42.87 10.22
CA TRP A 571 -11.17 43.24 8.98
C TRP A 571 -11.88 44.59 9.09
N LEU A 572 -12.64 44.81 10.17
CA LEU A 572 -13.32 46.07 10.42
C LEU A 572 -12.34 47.24 10.54
N HIS A 573 -11.23 47.05 11.25
CA HIS A 573 -10.18 48.05 11.38
C HIS A 573 -9.56 48.43 10.02
N ALA A 574 -9.29 47.43 9.17
CA ALA A 574 -8.77 47.65 7.83
C ALA A 574 -9.75 48.41 6.92
N GLN A 575 -11.06 48.10 6.98
CA GLN A 575 -12.08 48.82 6.21
C GLN A 575 -12.27 50.25 6.69
N HIS A 576 -12.28 50.48 8.01
CA HIS A 576 -12.40 51.80 8.59
C HIS A 576 -11.20 52.70 8.25
N HIS A 577 -9.98 52.18 8.37
CA HIS A 577 -8.77 52.91 7.99
C HIS A 577 -8.75 53.26 6.49
N ARG A 578 -9.18 52.33 5.64
CA ARG A 578 -9.34 52.58 4.21
C ARG A 578 -10.37 53.68 3.92
N ALA A 579 -11.53 53.63 4.57
CA ALA A 579 -12.57 54.62 4.39
C ALA A 579 -12.08 56.03 4.77
N LEU A 580 -11.26 56.15 5.81
CA LEU A 580 -10.63 57.43 6.19
C LEU A 580 -9.60 57.92 5.16
N CYS A 581 -8.76 57.03 4.62
CA CYS A 581 -7.77 57.38 3.60
C CYS A 581 -8.39 57.76 2.25
N ASP A 582 -9.42 57.03 1.82
CA ASP A 582 -10.10 57.22 0.54
C ASP A 582 -11.13 58.37 0.59
N GLY A 583 -11.43 58.89 1.78
CA GLY A 583 -12.42 59.97 2.00
C GLY A 583 -13.87 59.50 1.87
N ASP A 584 -14.11 58.21 2.12
CA ASP A 584 -15.42 57.56 2.01
C ASP A 584 -16.34 57.97 3.17
N THR A 585 -17.66 57.88 2.93
CA THR A 585 -18.65 58.21 3.95
C THR A 585 -18.88 57.01 4.88
N ILE A 586 -18.72 57.20 6.18
CA ILE A 586 -18.98 56.17 7.20
C ILE A 586 -20.37 56.41 7.78
N ILE A 587 -21.27 55.44 7.61
CA ILE A 587 -22.65 55.49 8.05
C ILE A 587 -22.80 54.61 9.30
N LEU A 588 -23.19 55.20 10.43
CA LEU A 588 -23.49 54.48 11.67
C LEU A 588 -25.01 54.28 11.79
N LEU A 589 -25.47 53.04 11.74
CA LEU A 589 -26.89 52.70 11.87
C LEU A 589 -27.25 52.47 13.35
N LEU A 590 -28.10 53.34 13.90
CA LEU A 590 -28.59 53.25 15.28
C LEU A 590 -29.87 52.44 15.36
N THR A 591 -29.77 51.26 15.97
CA THR A 591 -30.87 50.40 16.43
C THR A 591 -30.86 50.32 17.96
N PRO A 592 -31.90 49.79 18.62
CA PRO A 592 -31.92 49.65 20.08
C PRO A 592 -30.69 48.91 20.63
N ALA A 593 -30.23 47.85 19.96
CA ALA A 593 -29.03 47.12 20.34
C ALA A 593 -27.74 47.96 20.15
N ALA A 594 -27.66 48.76 19.10
CA ALA A 594 -26.54 49.68 18.86
C ALA A 594 -26.46 50.75 19.95
N VAL A 595 -27.61 51.28 20.40
CA VAL A 595 -27.70 52.28 21.48
C VAL A 595 -27.28 51.68 22.82
N ALA A 596 -27.73 50.47 23.15
CA ALA A 596 -27.27 49.76 24.33
C ALA A 596 -25.74 49.57 24.30
N ALA A 597 -25.18 49.15 23.16
CA ALA A 597 -23.73 48.99 22.98
C ALA A 597 -22.96 50.32 23.09
N THR A 598 -23.52 51.45 22.62
CA THR A 598 -22.90 52.77 22.82
C THR A 598 -22.85 53.18 24.28
N HIS A 599 -23.93 52.95 25.04
CA HIS A 599 -23.97 53.30 26.46
C HIS A 599 -23.01 52.45 27.29
N GLU A 600 -22.88 51.16 26.96
CA GLU A 600 -21.86 50.31 27.59
C GLU A 600 -20.44 50.73 27.21
N TRP A 601 -20.21 51.15 25.96
CA TRP A 601 -18.92 51.68 25.54
C TRP A 601 -18.57 52.97 26.29
N ASP A 602 -19.53 53.90 26.41
CA ASP A 602 -19.37 55.15 27.18
C ASP A 602 -19.09 54.86 28.66
N ALA A 603 -19.79 53.89 29.25
CA ALA A 603 -19.56 53.48 30.63
C ALA A 603 -18.16 52.86 30.83
N ARG A 604 -17.67 52.06 29.88
CA ARG A 604 -16.30 51.49 29.88
C ARG A 604 -15.23 52.56 29.61
N ALA A 605 -15.52 53.56 28.78
CA ALA A 605 -14.61 54.66 28.49
C ALA A 605 -14.49 55.65 29.67
N GLY A 606 -15.56 55.84 30.45
CA GLY A 606 -15.58 56.68 31.65
C GLY A 606 -14.96 56.02 32.90
N ALA A 607 -15.02 54.69 33.00
CA ALA A 607 -14.37 53.93 34.07
C ALA A 607 -12.94 53.54 33.65
N GLY A 608 -11.96 54.43 33.84
CA GLY A 608 -10.56 54.22 33.42
C GLY A 608 -9.78 53.10 34.14
N GLY A 609 -10.22 51.84 34.04
CA GLY A 609 -9.55 50.66 34.61
C GLY A 609 -9.63 49.41 33.68
N PRO A 610 -8.65 48.49 33.77
CA PRO A 610 -8.54 47.34 32.86
C PRO A 610 -9.68 46.31 33.06
N SER A 611 -10.07 45.66 31.97
CA SER A 611 -11.11 44.61 31.92
C SER A 611 -10.99 43.56 33.04
N PRO A 612 -12.11 43.09 33.62
CA PRO A 612 -12.10 41.84 34.39
C PRO A 612 -11.78 40.69 33.42
N GLY A 613 -10.76 39.89 33.76
CA GLY A 613 -10.38 38.69 33.00
C GLY A 613 -11.47 37.61 33.00
N PRO A 614 -11.33 36.59 32.14
CA PRO A 614 -12.36 35.58 31.90
C PRO A 614 -12.51 34.64 33.11
N SER A 615 -13.73 34.53 33.63
CA SER A 615 -14.11 33.50 34.59
C SER A 615 -14.05 32.12 33.92
N HIS A 616 -13.08 31.30 34.32
CA HIS A 616 -12.96 29.90 33.90
C HIS A 616 -14.18 29.07 34.32
N GLY A 617 -14.78 28.33 33.37
CA GLY A 617 -15.70 27.24 33.68
C GLY A 617 -16.58 26.74 32.52
N ALA A 618 -16.01 26.13 31.47
CA ALA A 618 -16.67 25.11 30.62
C ALA A 618 -15.65 24.44 29.68
N GLY A 619 -15.81 23.15 29.41
CA GLY A 619 -14.85 22.26 28.73
C GLY A 619 -14.67 22.48 27.22
N PRO A 620 -13.79 21.68 26.57
CA PRO A 620 -13.28 21.95 25.24
C PRO A 620 -14.24 21.39 24.18
N ASP A 621 -15.07 22.26 23.60
CA ASP A 621 -15.57 22.18 22.22
C ASP A 621 -16.60 23.31 22.02
N GLU A 622 -16.14 24.57 22.04
CA GLU A 622 -16.92 25.69 21.53
C GLU A 622 -15.97 26.83 21.16
N ALA A 623 -15.94 27.18 19.87
CA ALA A 623 -15.23 28.36 19.39
C ALA A 623 -15.78 29.61 20.12
N PRO A 624 -14.94 30.58 20.50
CA PRO A 624 -15.41 31.76 21.23
C PRO A 624 -16.35 32.58 20.35
N THR A 625 -17.66 32.45 20.58
CA THR A 625 -18.69 33.30 20.01
C THR A 625 -18.64 34.64 20.74
N VAL A 626 -17.82 35.55 20.21
CA VAL A 626 -17.81 36.98 20.59
C VAL A 626 -19.26 37.46 20.64
N ALA A 627 -19.69 38.00 21.79
CA ALA A 627 -21.07 38.45 21.94
C ALA A 627 -21.39 39.47 20.83
N PRO A 628 -22.53 39.36 20.13
CA PRO A 628 -22.78 40.07 18.87
C PRO A 628 -22.66 41.61 18.96
N CYS A 629 -22.81 42.17 20.15
CA CYS A 629 -22.70 43.61 20.43
C CYS A 629 -21.26 44.12 20.63
N GLU A 630 -20.27 43.24 20.88
CA GLU A 630 -18.87 43.64 21.06
C GLU A 630 -18.25 44.17 19.78
N VAL A 631 -18.69 43.68 18.61
CA VAL A 631 -18.18 44.13 17.31
C VAL A 631 -18.57 45.58 17.02
N PHE A 632 -19.78 45.99 17.41
CA PHE A 632 -20.23 47.38 17.29
C PHE A 632 -19.50 48.29 18.29
N ALA A 633 -19.31 47.84 19.54
CA ALA A 633 -18.52 48.56 20.53
C ALA A 633 -17.06 48.76 20.10
N ALA A 634 -16.45 47.75 19.45
CA ALA A 634 -15.11 47.87 18.88
C ALA A 634 -15.07 48.80 17.65
N ALA A 635 -16.13 48.85 16.86
CA ALA A 635 -16.29 49.83 15.78
C ALA A 635 -16.28 51.26 16.33
N LEU A 636 -16.94 51.50 17.46
CA LEU A 636 -16.94 52.79 18.14
C LEU A 636 -15.55 53.16 18.64
N SER A 637 -14.79 52.22 19.22
CA SER A 637 -13.39 52.47 19.60
C SER A 637 -12.52 52.90 18.42
N CYS A 638 -12.80 52.44 17.19
CA CYS A 638 -12.12 52.89 15.98
C CYS A 638 -12.63 54.25 15.47
N ALA A 639 -13.94 54.51 15.56
CA ALA A 639 -14.57 55.71 15.02
C ALA A 639 -14.45 56.94 15.91
N MET A 640 -14.49 56.77 17.24
CA MET A 640 -14.57 57.87 18.20
C MET A 640 -13.36 58.82 18.17
N PRO A 641 -12.10 58.35 18.09
CA PRO A 641 -10.95 59.26 17.95
C PRO A 641 -11.02 60.11 16.68
N ALA A 642 -11.48 59.53 15.56
CA ALA A 642 -11.61 60.22 14.29
C ALA A 642 -12.80 61.20 14.27
N LEU A 643 -13.91 60.85 14.92
CA LEU A 643 -15.08 61.72 15.12
C LEU A 643 -14.77 62.96 15.96
N VAL A 644 -14.03 62.80 17.07
CA VAL A 644 -13.66 63.92 17.97
C VAL A 644 -12.70 64.90 17.29
N VAL A 645 -11.78 64.39 16.48
CA VAL A 645 -10.81 65.21 15.72
C VAL A 645 -11.44 65.81 14.44
N GLY A 646 -12.65 65.37 14.06
CA GLY A 646 -13.32 65.81 12.84
C GLY A 646 -12.68 65.27 11.56
N SER A 647 -11.94 64.16 11.65
CA SER A 647 -11.29 63.51 10.51
C SER A 647 -12.21 62.43 9.92
N GLY A 648 -12.65 62.60 8.68
CA GLY A 648 -13.54 61.66 7.99
C GLY A 648 -14.99 62.14 7.89
N HIS A 649 -15.76 61.56 6.97
CA HIS A 649 -17.17 61.93 6.74
C HIS A 649 -18.10 60.93 7.44
N TYR A 650 -18.51 61.24 8.67
CA TYR A 650 -19.44 60.42 9.43
C TYR A 650 -20.88 60.90 9.29
N VAL A 651 -21.81 59.96 9.14
CA VAL A 651 -23.25 60.21 9.11
C VAL A 651 -23.95 59.18 10.00
N VAL A 652 -24.84 59.64 10.88
CA VAL A 652 -25.60 58.77 11.77
C VAL A 652 -27.03 58.61 11.22
N ALA A 653 -27.47 57.37 11.05
CA ALA A 653 -28.82 57.04 10.60
C ALA A 653 -29.59 56.37 11.75
N ARG A 654 -30.65 57.02 12.26
CA ARG A 654 -31.51 56.47 13.32
C ARG A 654 -32.81 55.94 12.75
N LEU A 655 -33.22 54.75 13.18
CA LEU A 655 -34.52 54.19 12.82
C LEU A 655 -35.61 54.76 13.72
N GLU A 656 -36.47 55.61 13.14
CA GLU A 656 -37.44 56.45 13.86
C GLU A 656 -38.41 55.66 14.75
N ALA A 657 -38.87 54.49 14.30
CA ALA A 657 -39.77 53.61 15.06
C ALA A 657 -39.11 52.92 16.28
N SER A 658 -37.78 53.03 16.45
CA SER A 658 -37.03 52.21 17.41
C SER A 658 -36.06 52.98 18.32
N VAL A 659 -35.61 54.18 17.96
CA VAL A 659 -34.63 54.95 18.75
C VAL A 659 -35.05 56.43 18.87
N PRO A 660 -35.45 56.90 20.08
CA PRO A 660 -35.90 58.28 20.27
C PRO A 660 -34.77 59.29 20.54
N VAL A 661 -33.59 58.88 21.01
CA VAL A 661 -32.50 59.80 21.41
C VAL A 661 -31.15 59.31 20.89
N VAL A 662 -30.32 60.24 20.37
CA VAL A 662 -28.95 59.95 19.90
C VAL A 662 -27.97 59.97 21.09
N PRO A 663 -27.15 58.92 21.29
CA PRO A 663 -26.16 58.86 22.36
C PRO A 663 -25.17 60.03 22.31
N PRO A 664 -24.74 60.59 23.46
CA PRO A 664 -23.88 61.78 23.53
C PRO A 664 -22.56 61.63 22.76
N ALA A 665 -21.99 60.42 22.73
CA ALA A 665 -20.79 60.10 21.97
C ALA A 665 -20.89 60.37 20.45
N LEU A 666 -22.09 60.28 19.88
CA LEU A 666 -22.31 60.36 18.44
C LEU A 666 -22.96 61.68 18.01
N GLN A 667 -23.19 62.63 18.94
CA GLN A 667 -23.78 63.94 18.65
C GLN A 667 -22.83 64.86 17.84
N THR A 668 -21.56 64.51 17.74
CA THR A 668 -20.57 65.22 16.93
C THR A 668 -20.75 65.04 15.42
N ALA A 669 -21.51 64.02 15.00
CA ALA A 669 -21.84 63.75 13.60
C ALA A 669 -23.31 64.10 13.28
N PRO A 670 -23.63 64.51 12.03
CA PRO A 670 -25.01 64.76 11.63
C PRO A 670 -25.84 63.48 11.69
N ALA A 671 -26.93 63.53 12.46
CA ALA A 671 -27.86 62.42 12.65
C ALA A 671 -29.19 62.66 11.92
N PHE A 672 -29.69 61.65 11.22
CA PHE A 672 -30.92 61.72 10.42
C PHE A 672 -31.90 60.61 10.81
N ALA A 673 -33.18 60.97 10.95
CA ALA A 673 -34.27 60.04 11.20
C ALA A 673 -34.73 59.37 9.91
N LEU A 674 -34.67 58.04 9.84
CA LEU A 674 -35.21 57.29 8.71
C LEU A 674 -36.52 56.60 9.14
N PRO A 675 -37.61 56.71 8.36
CA PRO A 675 -37.67 57.20 6.98
C PRO A 675 -38.00 58.70 6.78
N SER A 676 -38.43 59.45 7.81
CA SER A 676 -38.95 60.83 7.65
C SER A 676 -37.95 61.85 7.07
N GLU A 677 -36.66 61.72 7.38
CA GLU A 677 -35.58 62.62 6.94
C GLU A 677 -34.72 62.01 5.81
N THR A 678 -35.22 61.01 5.09
CA THR A 678 -34.50 60.33 3.98
C THR A 678 -33.95 61.33 2.95
N GLY A 679 -34.70 62.39 2.66
CA GLY A 679 -34.24 63.44 1.75
C GLY A 679 -33.06 64.25 2.30
N ALA A 680 -32.96 64.49 3.60
CA ALA A 680 -31.81 65.16 4.21
C ALA A 680 -30.60 64.22 4.31
N PHE A 681 -30.84 62.95 4.62
CA PHE A 681 -29.83 61.90 4.64
C PHE A 681 -29.14 61.72 3.27
N LEU A 682 -29.89 61.61 2.18
CA LEU A 682 -29.31 61.50 0.83
C LEU A 682 -28.52 62.75 0.43
N ARG A 683 -28.92 63.94 0.90
CA ARG A 683 -28.18 65.19 0.68
C ARG A 683 -26.84 65.20 1.42
N ALA A 684 -26.80 64.67 2.64
CA ALA A 684 -25.56 64.50 3.38
C ALA A 684 -24.60 63.53 2.67
N LEU A 685 -25.11 62.41 2.13
CA LEU A 685 -24.31 61.46 1.36
C LEU A 685 -23.78 62.03 0.03
N ALA A 686 -24.53 62.96 -0.59
CA ALA A 686 -24.12 63.66 -1.82
C ALA A 686 -23.02 64.72 -1.61
N GLY A 687 -22.83 65.21 -0.38
CA GLY A 687 -21.76 66.15 -0.02
C GLY A 687 -21.82 67.52 -0.74
N PRO A 688 -20.91 68.46 -0.44
CA PRO A 688 -21.00 69.86 -0.89
C PRO A 688 -20.74 70.09 -2.39
N ARG A 689 -20.24 69.10 -3.14
CA ARG A 689 -19.80 69.25 -4.54
C ARG A 689 -20.93 69.24 -5.59
N GLN A 690 -22.18 68.94 -5.22
CA GLN A 690 -23.28 68.77 -6.16
C GLN A 690 -24.37 69.84 -5.95
N ARG A 691 -24.05 71.09 -6.32
CA ARG A 691 -25.01 72.22 -6.32
C ARG A 691 -25.69 72.47 -7.68
N ARG A 692 -25.60 71.54 -8.63
CA ARG A 692 -26.23 71.66 -9.96
C ARG A 692 -27.42 70.72 -10.11
N GLY A 693 -28.59 71.17 -9.62
CA GLY A 693 -29.92 70.96 -10.21
C GLY A 693 -30.50 69.55 -10.40
N TRP A 694 -29.76 68.45 -10.18
CA TRP A 694 -30.27 67.08 -10.30
C TRP A 694 -30.30 66.44 -8.91
N TRP A 695 -31.46 66.53 -8.27
CA TRP A 695 -31.66 66.02 -6.92
C TRP A 695 -32.37 64.67 -6.95
N PRO A 696 -32.09 63.78 -5.97
CA PRO A 696 -32.69 62.46 -5.90
C PRO A 696 -34.13 62.48 -5.39
N GLU A 697 -34.93 63.52 -5.64
CA GLU A 697 -36.36 63.54 -5.24
C GLU A 697 -37.16 62.32 -5.73
N PRO A 698 -36.97 61.80 -6.97
CA PRO A 698 -37.65 60.58 -7.41
C PRO A 698 -37.27 59.34 -6.60
N TYR A 699 -36.09 59.36 -5.97
CA TYR A 699 -35.53 58.23 -5.22
C TYR A 699 -35.76 58.35 -3.72
N VAL A 700 -36.04 59.54 -3.19
CA VAL A 700 -36.38 59.73 -1.76
C VAL A 700 -37.57 58.87 -1.37
N VAL A 701 -38.62 58.86 -2.20
CA VAL A 701 -39.83 58.08 -1.95
C VAL A 701 -39.54 56.58 -2.02
N ALA A 702 -38.79 56.13 -3.04
CA ALA A 702 -38.44 54.72 -3.19
C ALA A 702 -37.54 54.18 -2.05
N VAL A 703 -36.58 55.00 -1.58
CA VAL A 703 -35.70 54.66 -0.46
C VAL A 703 -36.49 54.67 0.86
N ALA A 704 -37.35 55.67 1.07
CA ALA A 704 -38.19 55.76 2.26
C ALA A 704 -39.19 54.59 2.38
N GLU A 705 -39.90 54.25 1.30
CA GLU A 705 -40.82 53.09 1.28
C GLU A 705 -40.09 51.75 1.44
N GLY A 706 -38.90 51.61 0.84
CA GLY A 706 -38.08 50.41 0.98
C GLY A 706 -37.61 50.19 2.42
N LEU A 707 -37.25 51.27 3.12
CA LEU A 707 -36.90 51.24 4.54
C LEU A 707 -38.13 50.96 5.43
N GLN A 708 -39.27 51.58 5.14
CA GLN A 708 -40.52 51.37 5.91
C GLN A 708 -40.97 49.90 5.86
N ARG A 709 -40.94 49.28 4.67
CA ARG A 709 -41.21 47.84 4.50
C ARG A 709 -40.24 46.92 5.23
N ALA A 710 -38.98 47.32 5.39
CA ALA A 710 -37.95 46.47 6.02
C ALA A 710 -37.96 46.54 7.55
N VAL A 711 -38.42 47.68 8.09
CA VAL A 711 -38.49 47.95 9.53
C VAL A 711 -39.81 47.46 10.14
N GLY A 712 -40.83 47.20 9.33
CA GLY A 712 -42.07 46.55 9.76
C GLY A 712 -43.07 47.50 10.40
N GLU A 713 -43.35 48.61 9.72
CA GLU A 713 -44.62 49.35 9.87
C GLU A 713 -45.60 48.98 8.77
#